data_AF-A0A374TSM2-F1
#
_entry.id   AF-A0A374TSM2-F1
#
_cell.length_a   1.000
_cell.length_b   1.000
_cell.length_c   1.000
_cell.angle_alpha   90.00
_cell.angle_beta   90.00
_cell.angle_gamma   90.00
#
_symmetry.space_group_name_H-M   'P 1'
#
loop_
_entity.id
_entity.type
_entity.pdbx_description
1 polymer ?
#
loop_
_entity_poly.entity_id
_entity_poly.type
_entity_poly.pdbx_seq_one_letter_code
_entity_poly.pdbx_strand_id
1 'polypeptide(L)'
;MVPTQDYVSTFGVANKKITVTSDGDNRATLHFSNRAMLSGSCTFDNVEVVGSGKFYCNGFDTVFTRNCELNLSETLYGGGYRSTVDHTHVVIAASGYINPGSGAGLHDVIGGSYQGSVEHDTYLEISGNLRMASGNHVNPGCMRGDGSSGDGNGFPAVYVGGNATLVYDNANSEVSPAIEGTYGCEMRGNVTLDVRSGRVNEICGHFGDPAPIKGNIHIIAGSSTYENTDKMLRLNSNWPIIGAGQMLPDGVYEVDGDVVIDAYENVWGWDKGGSIPNDVPFIEGSKKANVGGSITVNVHGSHVGSIYGAEWSAVNGDIAVNASGVELRDEAGDSHGYVFCENDLTNSSDEGSSVKARGKLSISLNSGSVGYVSLTSNKNVSISDGSFINIAGRPEIATGVTGVYYGLPKGSSSPTINIAGTVAEIPYIKYASALNVTDNSEITAGTISSVNKIAITGQSNTNVTTKFGCNNASSYELIEDNGLRVDEGSVLTTAGSQAYVYGYVDINGTWEQQYNTAKNYNDIFVKGTTSIGSKGILIDHCSSNLKGAVINKGTLALMAPALFQGNYRGDDAEIRLPAVTNNYDGTDDGGDIPLIVKGESSGKTTVNTVDPNNWQNLKLPSLGDNYVLSKASGDAPKQSTFILGNEDAVGEGYYLKRFRDADGTDDFHMWQVAAKLSLTFDDNGAYDPAYPQKFLQDKTADKDSYTFALPKTAPTRKGWAFDGWNTERDGSGDQFTDKTEVSRSTTVYAQWKWVPRDVTVTFDENGGETKADPASQTKTTEPGALASTGERLLPVLPLAVAGSALTSLGLLLEYNRKKRRNDK
;
A
#
# COMPACT_ATOMS: atom_id res chain seq x y z
N MET A 1 -0.70 63.62 33.25
CA MET A 1 -0.72 64.18 31.88
C MET A 1 0.69 64.28 31.36
N VAL A 2 0.97 63.72 30.18
CA VAL A 2 2.25 63.94 29.48
C VAL A 2 2.21 65.34 28.85
N PRO A 3 3.29 66.16 28.97
CA PRO A 3 3.33 67.48 28.34
C PRO A 3 3.10 67.41 26.83
N THR A 4 2.24 68.29 26.32
CA THR A 4 1.91 68.37 24.89
C THR A 4 2.36 69.72 24.33
N GLN A 5 3.13 69.69 23.25
CA GLN A 5 3.55 70.87 22.50
C GLN A 5 3.27 70.63 21.02
N ASP A 6 2.68 71.60 20.33
CA ASP A 6 2.35 71.51 18.89
C ASP A 6 1.58 70.23 18.51
N TYR A 7 0.59 69.87 19.34
CA TYR A 7 -0.21 68.65 19.22
C TYR A 7 0.59 67.33 19.32
N VAL A 8 1.80 67.38 19.90
CA VAL A 8 2.65 66.21 20.15
C VAL A 8 2.89 66.04 21.64
N SER A 9 2.53 64.87 22.17
CA SER A 9 2.87 64.45 23.52
C SER A 9 4.15 63.62 23.48
N THR A 10 5.26 64.16 24.00
CA THR A 10 6.57 63.48 23.97
C THR A 10 6.91 62.90 25.33
N PHE A 11 7.35 61.64 25.38
CA PHE A 11 7.69 60.96 26.63
C PHE A 11 8.95 60.12 26.51
N GLY A 12 9.72 59.98 27.60
CA GLY A 12 10.94 59.17 27.64
C GLY A 12 12.19 59.99 27.95
N VAL A 13 13.34 59.31 27.94
CA VAL A 13 14.65 59.91 28.19
C VAL A 13 15.61 59.49 27.09
N ALA A 14 16.11 60.47 26.33
CA ALA A 14 17.05 60.22 25.25
C ALA A 14 18.26 59.41 25.71
N ASN A 15 18.64 58.40 24.91
CA ASN A 15 19.78 57.51 25.17
C ASN A 15 19.70 56.71 26.48
N LYS A 16 18.51 56.49 27.02
CA LYS A 16 18.26 55.66 28.21
C LYS A 16 17.12 54.68 27.95
N LYS A 17 17.18 53.55 28.65
CA LYS A 17 16.07 52.61 28.81
C LYS A 17 15.49 52.83 30.21
N ILE A 18 14.21 53.19 30.27
CA ILE A 18 13.53 53.50 31.53
C ILE A 18 12.39 52.51 31.76
N THR A 19 12.12 52.20 33.02
CA THR A 19 10.89 51.54 33.44
C THR A 19 9.99 52.57 34.10
N VAL A 20 8.77 52.69 33.61
CA VAL A 20 7.72 53.55 34.16
C VAL A 20 6.82 52.67 34.99
N THR A 21 6.75 52.94 36.28
CA THR A 21 5.94 52.17 37.22
C THR A 21 5.34 53.07 38.30
N SER A 22 4.24 52.61 38.88
CA SER A 22 3.56 53.30 39.99
C SER A 22 4.04 52.76 41.33
N ASP A 23 4.12 53.64 42.33
CA ASP A 23 4.43 53.26 43.71
C ASP A 23 3.19 52.62 44.37
N GLY A 24 3.30 51.36 44.77
CA GLY A 24 2.23 50.61 45.44
C GLY A 24 1.26 49.87 44.49
N ASP A 25 0.14 49.42 45.02
CA ASP A 25 -0.78 48.50 44.33
C ASP A 25 -1.72 49.19 43.31
N ASN A 26 -1.77 50.53 43.31
CA ASN A 26 -2.63 51.29 42.41
C ASN A 26 -1.87 51.73 41.16
N ARG A 27 -2.48 51.57 39.99
CA ARG A 27 -1.94 52.04 38.71
C ARG A 27 -2.15 53.54 38.53
N ALA A 28 -1.08 54.29 38.30
CA ALA A 28 -1.15 55.66 37.84
C ALA A 28 -1.37 55.71 36.32
N THR A 29 -2.12 56.73 35.87
CA THR A 29 -2.46 56.90 34.46
C THR A 29 -1.56 57.91 33.76
N LEU A 30 -0.89 57.47 32.69
CA LEU A 30 -0.18 58.29 31.72
C LEU A 30 -1.10 58.65 30.55
N HIS A 31 -1.63 59.86 30.58
CA HIS A 31 -2.43 60.40 29.49
C HIS A 31 -1.56 61.10 28.45
N PHE A 32 -1.58 60.56 27.23
CA PHE A 32 -1.05 61.15 26.01
C PHE A 32 -2.20 61.76 25.19
N SER A 33 -2.02 63.00 24.73
CA SER A 33 -3.01 63.68 23.90
C SER A 33 -2.51 63.86 22.47
N ASN A 34 -3.44 63.87 21.51
CA ASN A 34 -3.18 64.07 20.08
C ASN A 34 -2.18 63.02 19.54
N ARG A 35 -1.00 63.42 19.05
CA ARG A 35 0.05 62.51 18.58
C ARG A 35 1.03 62.17 19.71
N ALA A 36 1.10 60.91 20.13
CA ALA A 36 2.05 60.47 21.15
C ALA A 36 3.37 60.00 20.52
N MET A 37 4.53 60.44 21.03
CA MET A 37 5.84 60.05 20.52
C MET A 37 6.81 59.72 21.66
N LEU A 38 7.48 58.57 21.57
CA LEU A 38 8.57 58.24 22.49
C LEU A 38 9.88 58.93 22.07
N SER A 39 10.68 59.28 23.07
CA SER A 39 11.99 59.93 22.94
C SER A 39 13.14 59.08 23.51
N GLY A 40 12.84 57.86 23.95
CA GLY A 40 13.78 56.86 24.44
C GLY A 40 13.05 55.55 24.77
N SER A 41 13.82 54.48 24.99
CA SER A 41 13.28 53.14 25.28
C SER A 41 12.51 53.11 26.60
N CYS A 42 11.31 52.52 26.58
CA CYS A 42 10.38 52.53 27.71
C CYS A 42 9.81 51.13 27.99
N THR A 43 9.82 50.73 29.26
CA THR A 43 9.01 49.62 29.78
C THR A 43 7.91 50.18 30.66
N PHE A 44 6.65 50.04 30.26
CA PHE A 44 5.48 50.41 31.04
C PHE A 44 5.03 49.20 31.85
N ASP A 45 5.17 49.28 33.18
CA ASP A 45 4.84 48.22 34.12
C ASP A 45 4.05 48.77 35.30
N ASN A 46 2.91 48.15 35.64
CA ASN A 46 2.02 48.65 36.70
C ASN A 46 1.59 50.12 36.49
N VAL A 47 1.22 50.46 35.26
CA VAL A 47 0.65 51.76 34.88
C VAL A 47 -0.50 51.59 33.91
N GLU A 48 -1.36 52.59 33.82
CA GLU A 48 -2.32 52.72 32.73
C GLU A 48 -1.79 53.71 31.70
N VAL A 49 -1.75 53.34 30.43
CA VAL A 49 -1.34 54.20 29.32
C VAL A 49 -2.56 54.53 28.47
N VAL A 50 -2.95 55.80 28.45
CA VAL A 50 -4.14 56.28 27.72
C VAL A 50 -3.70 57.22 26.61
N GLY A 51 -4.08 56.92 25.36
CA GLY A 51 -3.75 57.74 24.19
C GLY A 51 -4.99 58.09 23.38
N SER A 52 -5.20 59.39 23.14
CA SER A 52 -6.35 59.88 22.35
C SER A 52 -6.09 60.00 20.85
N GLY A 53 -4.89 59.64 20.37
CA GLY A 53 -4.53 59.64 18.95
C GLY A 53 -3.35 58.70 18.69
N LYS A 54 -2.83 58.66 17.45
CA LYS A 54 -1.75 57.73 17.04
C LYS A 54 -0.55 57.76 18.00
N PHE A 55 -0.07 56.57 18.35
CA PHE A 55 1.05 56.36 19.28
C PHE A 55 2.28 55.85 18.53
N TYR A 56 3.40 56.59 18.59
CA TYR A 56 4.64 56.25 17.91
C TYR A 56 5.73 55.88 18.92
N CYS A 57 6.20 54.64 18.87
CA CYS A 57 7.34 54.18 19.66
C CYS A 57 8.68 54.72 19.12
N ASN A 58 8.66 55.28 17.90
CA ASN A 58 9.74 56.06 17.31
C ASN A 58 11.06 55.29 17.15
N GLY A 59 10.98 53.95 16.97
CA GLY A 59 12.14 53.08 16.82
C GLY A 59 12.86 52.73 18.12
N PHE A 60 12.23 52.95 19.28
CA PHE A 60 12.80 52.57 20.57
C PHE A 60 12.21 51.26 21.10
N ASP A 61 13.03 50.45 21.78
CA ASP A 61 12.56 49.32 22.59
C ASP A 61 11.39 49.75 23.48
N THR A 62 10.22 49.18 23.22
CA THR A 62 8.99 49.52 23.93
C THR A 62 8.31 48.25 24.42
N VAL A 63 8.07 48.19 25.73
CA VAL A 63 7.44 47.03 26.37
C VAL A 63 6.26 47.50 27.21
N PHE A 64 5.07 46.98 26.95
CA PHE A 64 3.92 47.06 27.82
C PHE A 64 3.75 45.70 28.50
N THR A 65 4.06 45.63 29.80
CA THR A 65 4.03 44.36 30.54
C THR A 65 2.60 43.88 30.77
N ARG A 66 2.44 42.63 31.27
CA ARG A 66 1.15 42.08 31.69
C ARG A 66 0.47 42.85 32.83
N ASN A 67 1.24 43.65 33.58
CA ASN A 67 0.70 44.48 34.66
C ASN A 67 0.24 45.86 34.15
N CYS A 68 0.53 46.20 32.89
CA CYS A 68 0.10 47.43 32.26
C CYS A 68 -1.35 47.30 31.75
N GLU A 69 -2.07 48.43 31.75
CA GLU A 69 -3.31 48.58 30.98
C GLU A 69 -3.07 49.60 29.86
N LEU A 70 -3.38 49.23 28.61
CA LEU A 70 -3.10 50.03 27.42
C LEU A 70 -4.40 50.37 26.69
N ASN A 71 -4.75 51.66 26.68
CA ASN A 71 -6.02 52.17 26.18
C ASN A 71 -5.75 53.25 25.11
N LEU A 72 -5.58 52.83 23.85
CA LEU A 72 -5.29 53.69 22.71
C LEU A 72 -6.52 53.80 21.79
N SER A 73 -6.97 55.03 21.52
CA SER A 73 -8.11 55.26 20.63
C SER A 73 -7.79 55.08 19.15
N GLU A 74 -6.51 55.09 18.77
CA GLU A 74 -6.04 54.97 17.38
C GLU A 74 -4.83 54.02 17.28
N THR A 75 -4.23 53.91 16.10
CA THR A 75 -3.13 52.99 15.77
C THR A 75 -1.87 53.21 16.62
N LEU A 76 -1.22 52.10 17.00
CA LEU A 76 0.15 52.09 17.51
C LEU A 76 1.13 51.78 16.38
N TYR A 77 2.18 52.59 16.23
CA TYR A 77 3.31 52.37 15.34
C TYR A 77 4.58 52.11 16.16
N GLY A 78 5.30 51.04 15.85
CA GLY A 78 6.62 50.76 16.44
C GLY A 78 7.70 51.73 15.95
N GLY A 79 7.57 52.20 14.71
CA GLY A 79 8.43 53.19 14.10
C GLY A 79 8.00 54.63 14.35
N GLY A 80 8.50 55.53 13.52
CA GLY A 80 8.30 56.97 13.64
C GLY A 80 7.15 57.53 12.78
N TYR A 81 6.84 58.80 13.01
CA TYR A 81 5.91 59.57 12.19
C TYR A 81 6.67 60.30 11.08
N ARG A 82 6.47 59.89 9.82
CA ARG A 82 7.11 60.47 8.63
C ARG A 82 8.63 60.46 8.70
N SER A 83 9.20 59.46 9.37
CA SER A 83 10.63 59.37 9.63
C SER A 83 11.13 57.94 9.51
N THR A 84 12.30 57.76 8.92
CA THR A 84 13.02 56.49 8.94
C THR A 84 13.71 56.30 10.29
N VAL A 85 13.58 55.10 10.86
CA VAL A 85 14.21 54.71 12.13
C VAL A 85 15.18 53.55 11.92
N ASP A 86 16.05 53.31 12.89
CA ASP A 86 17.09 52.28 12.78
C ASP A 86 16.52 50.84 12.85
N HIS A 87 15.74 50.54 13.89
CA HIS A 87 15.06 49.26 14.11
C HIS A 87 13.76 49.50 14.91
N THR A 88 12.92 48.48 15.06
CA THR A 88 11.79 48.53 16.00
C THR A 88 11.70 47.27 16.85
N HIS A 89 11.35 47.43 18.12
CA HIS A 89 11.11 46.31 19.02
C HIS A 89 9.99 46.67 19.99
N VAL A 90 8.79 46.12 19.75
CA VAL A 90 7.58 46.40 20.51
C VAL A 90 7.00 45.11 21.06
N VAL A 91 6.80 45.06 22.39
CA VAL A 91 6.14 43.95 23.08
C VAL A 91 4.92 44.48 23.81
N ILE A 92 3.75 43.91 23.53
CA ILE A 92 2.46 44.29 24.12
C ILE A 92 1.86 43.06 24.79
N ALA A 93 2.23 42.84 26.05
CA ALA A 93 1.65 41.81 26.91
C ALA A 93 0.50 42.35 27.77
N ALA A 94 0.19 43.64 27.66
CA ALA A 94 -0.82 44.36 28.42
C ALA A 94 -2.26 43.93 28.08
N SER A 95 -3.20 44.27 28.97
CA SER A 95 -4.63 44.26 28.68
C SER A 95 -5.13 45.63 28.22
N GLY A 96 -6.29 45.71 27.59
CA GLY A 96 -6.95 46.98 27.26
C GLY A 96 -7.45 47.00 25.82
N TYR A 97 -7.27 48.11 25.11
CA TYR A 97 -7.65 48.23 23.72
C TYR A 97 -6.71 49.11 22.89
N ILE A 98 -6.65 48.82 21.59
CA ILE A 98 -6.01 49.66 20.58
C ILE A 98 -6.98 49.80 19.42
N ASN A 99 -7.24 51.03 18.97
CA ASN A 99 -8.16 51.36 17.87
C ASN A 99 -9.48 50.54 17.88
N PRO A 100 -10.28 50.61 18.95
CA PRO A 100 -11.46 49.76 19.11
C PRO A 100 -12.64 50.15 18.20
N GLY A 101 -12.53 51.28 17.49
CA GLY A 101 -13.52 51.78 16.54
C GLY A 101 -12.77 52.41 15.37
N SER A 102 -12.79 51.72 14.23
CA SER A 102 -12.11 52.00 12.95
C SER A 102 -12.21 53.41 12.34
N GLY A 103 -12.83 54.38 13.03
CA GLY A 103 -13.00 55.76 12.57
C GLY A 103 -11.71 56.57 12.39
N ALA A 104 -10.54 56.04 12.80
CA ALA A 104 -9.23 56.69 12.73
C ALA A 104 -8.23 56.04 11.75
N GLY A 105 -8.70 55.08 10.93
CA GLY A 105 -7.88 54.33 9.97
C GLY A 105 -8.08 52.82 10.09
N LEU A 106 -7.53 52.08 9.13
CA LEU A 106 -7.69 50.63 8.98
C LEU A 106 -6.66 49.82 9.77
N HIS A 107 -5.85 50.43 10.65
CA HIS A 107 -4.71 49.78 11.31
C HIS A 107 -4.86 49.76 12.83
N ASP A 108 -4.60 48.61 13.45
CA ASP A 108 -4.54 48.50 14.91
C ASP A 108 -3.09 48.68 15.40
N VAL A 109 -2.18 47.81 14.97
CA VAL A 109 -0.78 47.83 15.40
C VAL A 109 0.15 47.57 14.23
N ILE A 110 1.10 48.47 14.02
CA ILE A 110 2.07 48.44 12.92
C ILE A 110 3.46 48.39 13.52
N GLY A 111 4.26 47.38 13.16
CA GLY A 111 5.61 47.18 13.69
C GLY A 111 6.60 48.26 13.24
N GLY A 112 6.43 48.80 12.03
CA GLY A 112 7.29 49.81 11.43
C GLY A 112 6.75 51.24 11.52
N SER A 113 7.25 52.10 10.62
CA SER A 113 6.99 53.53 10.61
C SER A 113 5.75 53.89 9.77
N TYR A 114 5.09 54.99 10.12
CA TYR A 114 4.08 55.63 9.27
C TYR A 114 4.77 56.64 8.33
N GLN A 115 4.61 56.50 7.02
CA GLN A 115 5.21 57.36 6.00
C GLN A 115 6.74 57.51 6.15
N GLY A 116 7.39 56.45 6.64
CA GLY A 116 8.83 56.33 6.86
C GLY A 116 9.24 54.87 6.78
N SER A 117 10.53 54.57 6.85
CA SER A 117 11.06 53.21 6.74
C SER A 117 11.73 52.73 8.04
N VAL A 118 12.21 51.49 8.03
CA VAL A 118 13.08 50.93 9.07
C VAL A 118 14.33 50.41 8.38
N GLU A 119 15.53 50.82 8.83
CA GLU A 119 16.80 50.44 8.18
C GLU A 119 17.19 48.98 8.44
N HIS A 120 16.85 48.44 9.61
CA HIS A 120 17.17 47.08 10.04
C HIS A 120 15.89 46.30 10.39
N ASP A 121 15.91 45.55 11.49
CA ASP A 121 14.86 44.61 11.86
C ASP A 121 13.64 45.29 12.50
N THR A 122 12.47 44.70 12.31
CA THR A 122 11.25 44.99 13.08
C THR A 122 10.80 43.77 13.87
N TYR A 123 10.50 43.98 15.15
CA TYR A 123 9.91 42.96 16.02
C TYR A 123 8.66 43.51 16.69
N LEU A 124 7.53 42.85 16.47
CA LEU A 124 6.24 43.16 17.10
C LEU A 124 5.70 41.90 17.78
N GLU A 125 5.45 41.97 19.07
CA GLU A 125 4.80 40.89 19.83
C GLU A 125 3.53 41.42 20.51
N ILE A 126 2.44 40.68 20.33
CA ILE A 126 1.15 40.91 21.00
C ILE A 126 0.78 39.62 21.72
N SER A 127 1.02 39.56 23.03
CA SER A 127 0.83 38.36 23.86
C SER A 127 -0.08 38.62 25.07
N GLY A 128 -0.83 39.72 25.02
CA GLY A 128 -1.71 40.20 26.07
C GLY A 128 -3.19 39.82 25.89
N ASN A 129 -4.05 40.73 26.32
CA ASN A 129 -5.50 40.63 26.24
C ASN A 129 -6.04 41.96 25.72
N LEU A 130 -5.86 42.19 24.42
CA LEU A 130 -6.16 43.44 23.76
C LEU A 130 -7.40 43.31 22.89
N ARG A 131 -8.33 44.25 23.06
CA ARG A 131 -9.42 44.47 22.12
C ARG A 131 -8.95 45.41 21.01
N MET A 132 -9.33 45.09 19.78
CA MET A 132 -8.98 45.77 18.54
C MET A 132 -10.23 45.87 17.64
N ALA A 133 -10.19 46.62 16.55
CA ALA A 133 -11.28 46.60 15.59
C ALA A 133 -11.16 45.37 14.66
N SER A 134 -12.25 44.64 14.46
CA SER A 134 -12.25 43.52 13.51
C SER A 134 -12.01 44.02 12.07
N GLY A 135 -11.23 43.26 11.30
CA GLY A 135 -10.88 43.59 9.91
C GLY A 135 -9.81 44.66 9.76
N ASN A 136 -9.35 45.28 10.84
CA ASN A 136 -8.17 46.14 10.80
C ASN A 136 -6.88 45.30 10.75
N HIS A 137 -5.81 45.95 10.32
CA HIS A 137 -4.56 45.30 9.99
C HIS A 137 -3.55 45.35 11.14
N VAL A 138 -2.88 44.21 11.37
CA VAL A 138 -1.70 44.07 12.21
C VAL A 138 -0.57 43.51 11.34
N ASN A 139 0.51 44.29 11.16
CA ASN A 139 1.65 43.86 10.36
C ASN A 139 2.98 44.37 10.94
N PRO A 140 4.11 43.66 10.73
CA PRO A 140 5.42 44.08 11.22
C PRO A 140 6.11 45.16 10.36
N GLY A 141 5.51 45.52 9.21
CA GLY A 141 6.07 46.43 8.22
C GLY A 141 5.79 47.92 8.46
N CYS A 142 6.09 48.73 7.45
CA CYS A 142 5.82 50.17 7.43
C CYS A 142 4.57 50.48 6.59
N MET A 143 3.96 51.65 6.79
CA MET A 143 2.75 52.04 6.07
C MET A 143 2.93 53.36 5.31
N ARG A 144 2.49 53.43 4.05
CA ARG A 144 2.45 54.70 3.29
C ARG A 144 1.30 55.63 3.68
N GLY A 145 0.22 55.09 4.24
CA GLY A 145 -0.92 55.82 4.75
C GLY A 145 -1.60 55.02 5.86
N ASP A 146 -2.62 55.55 6.50
CA ASP A 146 -3.33 54.90 7.61
C ASP A 146 -4.59 54.11 7.18
N GLY A 147 -4.77 53.93 5.87
CA GLY A 147 -5.96 53.31 5.28
C GLY A 147 -7.08 54.31 4.97
N SER A 148 -6.96 55.58 5.38
CA SER A 148 -7.90 56.63 4.97
C SER A 148 -7.70 56.99 3.49
N SER A 149 -8.81 57.27 2.79
CA SER A 149 -8.78 57.54 1.35
C SER A 149 -7.82 58.68 0.99
N GLY A 150 -6.81 58.36 0.18
CA GLY A 150 -5.83 59.31 -0.35
C GLY A 150 -4.66 59.66 0.58
N ASP A 151 -4.60 59.16 1.83
CA ASP A 151 -3.54 59.51 2.78
C ASP A 151 -2.15 58.99 2.36
N GLY A 152 -2.11 57.86 1.65
CA GLY A 152 -0.86 57.31 1.09
C GLY A 152 -0.45 57.90 -0.27
N ASN A 153 -1.28 58.73 -0.90
CA ASN A 153 -1.06 59.17 -2.27
C ASN A 153 0.14 60.14 -2.34
N GLY A 154 1.09 59.84 -3.23
CA GLY A 154 2.27 60.68 -3.46
C GLY A 154 3.39 60.53 -2.44
N PHE A 155 3.25 59.64 -1.44
CA PHE A 155 4.35 59.28 -0.55
C PHE A 155 5.29 58.24 -1.19
N PRO A 156 6.62 58.32 -0.95
CA PRO A 156 7.56 57.31 -1.42
C PRO A 156 7.21 55.90 -0.92
N ALA A 157 7.69 54.89 -1.66
CA ALA A 157 7.69 53.51 -1.16
C ALA A 157 8.43 53.44 0.19
N VAL A 158 7.89 52.62 1.10
CA VAL A 158 8.49 52.37 2.42
C VAL A 158 9.06 50.96 2.46
N TYR A 159 10.06 50.75 3.31
CA TYR A 159 10.71 49.46 3.43
C TYR A 159 11.08 49.11 4.88
N VAL A 160 11.26 47.81 5.11
CA VAL A 160 12.03 47.26 6.23
C VAL A 160 13.32 46.67 5.66
N GLY A 161 14.47 47.17 6.13
CA GLY A 161 15.77 46.79 5.57
C GLY A 161 16.32 45.46 6.09
N GLY A 162 15.87 45.02 7.26
CA GLY A 162 16.18 43.73 7.86
C GLY A 162 15.00 42.75 7.86
N ASN A 163 14.97 41.86 8.84
CA ASN A 163 13.89 40.90 9.05
C ASN A 163 12.69 41.56 9.74
N ALA A 164 11.49 41.09 9.42
CA ALA A 164 10.24 41.54 10.02
C ALA A 164 9.56 40.37 10.73
N THR A 165 9.37 40.48 12.05
CA THR A 165 8.76 39.43 12.87
C THR A 165 7.54 39.95 13.59
N LEU A 166 6.43 39.22 13.47
CA LEU A 166 5.20 39.44 14.21
C LEU A 166 4.84 38.18 15.01
N VAL A 167 4.71 38.32 16.32
CA VAL A 167 4.18 37.28 17.22
C VAL A 167 2.80 37.70 17.71
N TYR A 168 1.79 36.85 17.55
CA TYR A 168 0.41 37.09 17.96
C TYR A 168 -0.12 35.93 18.81
N ASP A 169 -0.38 36.18 20.09
CA ASP A 169 -0.90 35.22 21.07
C ASP A 169 -1.92 35.93 21.99
N ASN A 170 -2.98 36.46 21.38
CA ASN A 170 -3.95 37.33 22.05
C ASN A 170 -5.16 36.53 22.55
N ALA A 171 -5.18 36.22 23.85
CA ALA A 171 -6.08 35.23 24.45
C ALA A 171 -7.59 35.59 24.45
N ASN A 172 -7.98 36.81 24.05
CA ASN A 172 -9.32 37.36 24.31
C ASN A 172 -9.92 38.10 23.11
N SER A 173 -9.49 37.79 21.89
CA SER A 173 -10.02 38.49 20.73
C SER A 173 -11.39 37.91 20.33
N GLU A 174 -12.47 38.44 20.91
CA GLU A 174 -13.80 38.37 20.27
C GLU A 174 -13.77 39.04 18.88
N VAL A 175 -12.77 39.89 18.69
CA VAL A 175 -12.44 40.64 17.49
C VAL A 175 -11.42 39.89 16.63
N SER A 176 -11.41 40.18 15.34
CA SER A 176 -10.66 39.40 14.35
C SER A 176 -9.87 40.32 13.43
N PRO A 177 -8.66 40.76 13.82
CA PRO A 177 -7.79 41.53 12.93
C PRO A 177 -7.30 40.67 11.76
N ALA A 178 -6.87 41.31 10.68
CA ALA A 178 -6.07 40.70 9.63
C ALA A 178 -4.60 40.71 10.05
N ILE A 179 -3.95 39.53 10.01
CA ILE A 179 -2.53 39.40 10.34
C ILE A 179 -1.75 39.28 9.04
N GLU A 180 -0.83 40.21 8.81
CA GLU A 180 -0.24 40.37 7.48
C GLU A 180 1.27 40.49 7.57
N GLY A 181 1.97 39.88 6.62
CA GLY A 181 3.41 40.00 6.46
C GLY A 181 3.77 41.42 6.04
N THR A 182 3.12 41.92 4.99
CA THR A 182 3.30 43.28 4.48
C THR A 182 2.00 43.85 3.93
N TYR A 183 1.82 45.17 4.06
CA TYR A 183 0.79 45.94 3.36
C TYR A 183 1.47 47.00 2.49
N GLY A 184 1.93 46.62 1.30
CA GLY A 184 2.61 47.53 0.38
C GLY A 184 3.96 48.09 0.87
N CYS A 185 4.60 47.41 1.82
CA CYS A 185 5.97 47.70 2.28
C CYS A 185 6.97 46.72 1.65
N GLU A 186 8.06 47.22 1.08
CA GLU A 186 9.16 46.37 0.63
C GLU A 186 9.81 45.70 1.86
N MET A 187 9.94 44.38 1.84
CA MET A 187 10.65 43.64 2.89
C MET A 187 11.98 43.15 2.33
N ARG A 188 13.10 43.65 2.85
CA ARG A 188 14.43 43.29 2.34
C ARG A 188 15.02 42.05 3.01
N GLY A 189 14.51 41.67 4.18
CA GLY A 189 14.84 40.43 4.87
C GLY A 189 13.67 39.43 4.88
N ASN A 190 13.73 38.50 5.83
CA ASN A 190 12.69 37.48 6.02
C ASN A 190 11.47 38.08 6.73
N VAL A 191 10.30 37.51 6.45
CA VAL A 191 9.04 37.81 7.13
C VAL A 191 8.60 36.58 7.92
N THR A 192 8.38 36.75 9.22
CA THR A 192 7.89 35.67 10.10
C THR A 192 6.60 36.13 10.80
N LEU A 193 5.54 35.34 10.62
CA LEU A 193 4.25 35.51 11.30
C LEU A 193 4.03 34.32 12.25
N ASP A 194 4.25 34.50 13.55
CA ASP A 194 4.03 33.50 14.59
C ASP A 194 2.71 33.78 15.31
N VAL A 195 1.63 33.22 14.78
CA VAL A 195 0.24 33.45 15.21
C VAL A 195 -0.24 32.24 16.00
N ARG A 196 -0.11 32.28 17.33
CA ARG A 196 -0.26 31.10 18.21
C ARG A 196 -1.69 30.83 18.65
N SER A 197 -2.44 31.88 18.97
CA SER A 197 -3.83 31.79 19.45
C SER A 197 -4.60 33.11 19.32
N GLY A 198 -5.91 33.05 19.48
CA GLY A 198 -6.83 34.18 19.33
C GLY A 198 -7.80 33.96 18.16
N ARG A 199 -8.42 35.02 17.69
CA ARG A 199 -9.32 35.03 16.53
C ARG A 199 -8.79 36.00 15.50
N VAL A 200 -8.69 35.58 14.25
CA VAL A 200 -8.17 36.40 13.15
C VAL A 200 -9.13 36.31 11.96
N ASN A 201 -9.13 37.34 11.12
CA ASN A 201 -9.77 37.24 9.81
C ASN A 201 -8.87 36.37 8.94
N GLU A 202 -7.73 36.89 8.50
CA GLU A 202 -6.79 36.19 7.64
C GLU A 202 -5.39 36.16 8.23
N ILE A 203 -4.56 35.28 7.69
CA ILE A 203 -3.11 35.30 7.89
C ILE A 203 -2.46 35.24 6.52
N CYS A 204 -1.89 36.33 6.03
CA CYS A 204 -1.31 36.36 4.70
C CYS A 204 0.10 36.96 4.68
N GLY A 205 0.97 36.49 3.79
CA GLY A 205 2.28 37.11 3.61
C GLY A 205 2.22 38.48 2.95
N HIS A 206 1.22 38.73 2.10
CA HIS A 206 1.02 40.01 1.42
C HIS A 206 -0.43 40.46 1.49
N PHE A 207 -0.63 41.74 1.81
CA PHE A 207 -1.88 42.45 1.69
C PHE A 207 -1.70 43.77 0.89
N GLY A 208 -2.80 44.30 0.35
CA GLY A 208 -2.81 45.55 -0.42
C GLY A 208 -1.94 45.56 -1.69
N ASP A 209 -1.25 46.67 -1.92
CA ASP A 209 -0.43 46.90 -3.12
C ASP A 209 0.76 45.93 -3.20
N PRO A 210 1.11 45.41 -4.39
CA PRO A 210 2.24 44.49 -4.55
C PRO A 210 3.57 45.18 -4.17
N ALA A 211 4.17 44.73 -3.07
CA ALA A 211 5.53 45.09 -2.67
C ALA A 211 6.37 43.81 -2.52
N PRO A 212 7.62 43.79 -2.99
CA PRO A 212 8.41 42.57 -3.01
C PRO A 212 8.93 42.20 -1.62
N ILE A 213 8.99 40.90 -1.34
CA ILE A 213 9.71 40.31 -0.21
C ILE A 213 10.99 39.66 -0.73
N LYS A 214 12.15 40.16 -0.29
CA LYS A 214 13.48 39.72 -0.75
C LYS A 214 14.04 38.53 0.03
N GLY A 215 13.46 38.21 1.17
CA GLY A 215 13.77 37.02 1.94
C GLY A 215 12.70 35.94 1.79
N ASN A 216 12.63 35.11 2.83
CA ASN A 216 11.64 34.04 2.97
C ASN A 216 10.38 34.56 3.68
N ILE A 217 9.26 33.86 3.47
CA ILE A 217 8.05 33.97 4.28
C ILE A 217 7.94 32.71 5.14
N HIS A 218 7.74 32.88 6.44
CA HIS A 218 7.39 31.79 7.35
C HIS A 218 6.15 32.15 8.15
N ILE A 219 5.05 31.46 7.89
CA ILE A 219 3.82 31.56 8.67
C ILE A 219 3.76 30.36 9.61
N ILE A 220 3.64 30.63 10.90
CA ILE A 220 3.43 29.64 11.96
C ILE A 220 2.04 29.93 12.54
N ALA A 221 1.05 29.13 12.16
CA ALA A 221 -0.33 29.25 12.61
C ALA A 221 -0.62 28.19 13.66
N GLY A 222 -1.11 28.62 14.82
CA GLY A 222 -1.24 27.77 15.99
C GLY A 222 0.12 27.53 16.68
N SER A 223 0.13 26.59 17.62
CA SER A 223 1.35 26.18 18.32
C SER A 223 1.25 24.75 18.80
N SER A 224 2.33 23.99 18.64
CA SER A 224 2.48 22.65 19.23
C SER A 224 2.26 22.63 20.76
N THR A 225 2.51 23.74 21.46
CA THR A 225 2.27 23.85 22.90
C THR A 225 0.80 23.98 23.28
N TYR A 226 -0.07 24.29 22.31
CA TYR A 226 -1.50 24.54 22.50
C TYR A 226 -2.38 23.41 21.93
N GLU A 227 -1.78 22.41 21.29
CA GLU A 227 -2.50 21.23 20.82
C GLU A 227 -3.26 20.56 21.97
N ASN A 228 -4.50 20.18 21.69
CA ASN A 228 -5.41 19.55 22.64
C ASN A 228 -5.73 20.43 23.87
N THR A 229 -5.55 21.74 23.78
CA THR A 229 -5.97 22.71 24.81
C THR A 229 -7.17 23.53 24.32
N ASP A 230 -7.73 24.38 25.20
CA ASP A 230 -8.78 25.34 24.83
C ASP A 230 -8.22 26.61 24.16
N LYS A 231 -6.88 26.75 24.07
CA LYS A 231 -6.26 27.88 23.38
C LYS A 231 -6.29 27.67 21.87
N MET A 232 -7.37 28.11 21.24
CA MET A 232 -7.55 28.02 19.80
C MET A 232 -7.00 29.24 19.06
N LEU A 233 -6.55 29.02 17.82
CA LEU A 233 -6.49 30.01 16.77
C LEU A 233 -7.70 29.83 15.86
N ARG A 234 -8.66 30.75 15.93
CA ARG A 234 -9.91 30.72 15.21
C ARG A 234 -9.84 31.58 13.94
N LEU A 235 -9.94 30.97 12.76
CA LEU A 235 -9.94 31.64 11.45
C LEU A 235 -11.37 31.98 10.99
N ASN A 236 -11.71 33.24 10.77
CA ASN A 236 -13.06 33.57 10.31
C ASN A 236 -13.32 33.12 8.87
N SER A 237 -14.54 32.64 8.61
CA SER A 237 -15.06 32.10 7.35
C SER A 237 -14.17 32.23 6.10
N ASN A 238 -14.53 33.04 5.09
CA ASN A 238 -13.86 33.11 3.78
C ASN A 238 -12.45 33.77 3.81
N TRP A 239 -11.73 33.71 4.93
CA TRP A 239 -10.43 34.34 5.12
C TRP A 239 -9.35 33.28 5.39
N PRO A 240 -8.62 32.88 4.35
CA PRO A 240 -7.67 31.76 4.41
C PRO A 240 -6.35 32.13 5.10
N ILE A 241 -5.49 31.12 5.26
CA ILE A 241 -4.05 31.32 5.46
C ILE A 241 -3.37 31.28 4.09
N ILE A 242 -2.69 32.35 3.67
CA ILE A 242 -1.98 32.41 2.39
C ILE A 242 -0.51 32.75 2.60
N GLY A 243 0.40 31.89 2.13
CA GLY A 243 1.84 32.12 2.24
C GLY A 243 2.29 33.34 1.44
N ALA A 244 2.27 33.26 0.10
CA ALA A 244 2.61 34.38 -0.77
C ALA A 244 1.39 34.85 -1.60
N GLY A 245 1.18 36.17 -1.65
CA GLY A 245 0.08 36.78 -2.39
C GLY A 245 -1.31 36.62 -1.75
N GLN A 246 -2.35 36.98 -2.51
CA GLN A 246 -3.77 37.04 -2.08
C GLN A 246 -4.72 37.41 -3.25
N MET A 247 -6.05 37.46 -3.00
CA MET A 247 -7.06 37.94 -3.97
C MET A 247 -7.40 39.43 -3.83
N LEU A 248 -6.50 40.32 -4.24
CA LEU A 248 -6.86 41.72 -4.53
C LEU A 248 -6.51 42.06 -5.99
N PRO A 249 -7.29 42.93 -6.66
CA PRO A 249 -7.22 43.12 -8.10
C PRO A 249 -5.99 43.98 -8.47
N ASP A 250 -5.24 43.50 -9.46
CA ASP A 250 -4.09 44.13 -10.12
C ASP A 250 -2.70 43.93 -9.46
N GLY A 251 -2.02 42.85 -9.87
CA GLY A 251 -0.60 42.61 -9.58
C GLY A 251 -0.22 41.14 -9.46
N VAL A 252 1.07 40.84 -9.63
CA VAL A 252 1.69 39.56 -9.25
C VAL A 252 2.63 39.86 -8.08
N TYR A 253 2.50 39.13 -6.97
CA TYR A 253 3.34 39.31 -5.80
C TYR A 253 4.70 38.65 -6.01
N GLU A 254 5.76 39.16 -5.38
CA GLU A 254 7.13 38.71 -5.62
C GLU A 254 7.78 38.32 -4.29
N VAL A 255 8.26 37.08 -4.21
CA VAL A 255 9.06 36.54 -3.11
C VAL A 255 10.35 35.98 -3.69
N ASP A 256 11.51 36.53 -3.33
CA ASP A 256 12.79 36.04 -3.87
C ASP A 256 13.20 34.70 -3.20
N GLY A 257 12.74 34.42 -1.97
CA GLY A 257 13.07 33.23 -1.18
C GLY A 257 11.99 32.14 -1.12
N ASP A 258 12.05 31.33 -0.06
CA ASP A 258 11.12 30.23 0.22
C ASP A 258 9.84 30.72 0.92
N VAL A 259 8.75 29.97 0.76
CA VAL A 259 7.48 30.17 1.49
C VAL A 259 7.17 28.92 2.30
N VAL A 260 7.06 29.07 3.62
CA VAL A 260 6.74 27.99 4.55
C VAL A 260 5.51 28.34 5.36
N ILE A 261 4.56 27.42 5.43
CA ILE A 261 3.40 27.51 6.33
C ILE A 261 3.45 26.28 7.24
N ASP A 262 3.48 26.49 8.55
CA ASP A 262 3.29 25.47 9.57
C ASP A 262 1.97 25.75 10.31
N ALA A 263 1.00 24.85 10.21
CA ALA A 263 -0.28 24.92 10.91
C ALA A 263 -0.43 23.77 11.91
N TYR A 264 -0.83 24.06 13.14
CA TYR A 264 -0.97 23.09 14.24
C TYR A 264 -2.42 22.76 14.58
N GLU A 265 -2.64 21.79 15.48
CA GLU A 265 -3.99 21.25 15.77
C GLU A 265 -4.94 22.31 16.31
N ASN A 266 -4.42 23.28 17.04
CA ASN A 266 -5.23 24.35 17.61
C ASN A 266 -5.65 25.41 16.57
N VAL A 267 -5.40 25.21 15.28
CA VAL A 267 -5.94 26.04 14.18
C VAL A 267 -7.30 25.50 13.71
N TRP A 268 -8.32 26.35 13.82
CA TRP A 268 -9.72 25.96 13.56
C TRP A 268 -10.48 26.97 12.69
N GLY A 269 -11.04 26.47 11.58
CA GLY A 269 -11.98 27.16 10.69
C GLY A 269 -13.42 27.18 11.20
N TRP A 270 -13.73 26.42 12.25
CA TRP A 270 -15.01 26.43 12.97
C TRP A 270 -14.80 26.34 14.48
N ASP A 271 -15.85 26.50 15.28
CA ASP A 271 -15.73 26.36 16.73
C ASP A 271 -15.65 24.88 17.12
N LYS A 272 -14.79 24.53 18.08
CA LYS A 272 -14.64 23.14 18.57
C LYS A 272 -15.96 22.62 19.14
N GLY A 273 -16.47 21.53 18.55
CA GLY A 273 -17.78 20.96 18.88
C GLY A 273 -18.98 21.77 18.36
N GLY A 274 -18.74 22.82 17.59
CA GLY A 274 -19.77 23.60 16.89
C GLY A 274 -20.12 23.04 15.51
N SER A 275 -21.03 23.72 14.82
CA SER A 275 -21.37 23.42 13.42
C SER A 275 -20.30 23.95 12.45
N ILE A 276 -20.06 23.21 11.37
CA ILE A 276 -19.16 23.63 10.30
C ILE A 276 -19.86 24.71 9.44
N PRO A 277 -19.22 25.84 9.12
CA PRO A 277 -19.80 26.89 8.28
C PRO A 277 -19.72 26.54 6.78
N ASN A 278 -20.60 27.13 5.97
CA ASN A 278 -20.58 27.04 4.49
C ASN A 278 -19.51 27.92 3.82
N ASP A 279 -18.42 28.25 4.50
CA ASP A 279 -17.29 28.99 3.93
C ASP A 279 -16.12 28.70 4.85
N VAL A 280 -15.59 27.48 4.75
CA VAL A 280 -14.52 27.02 5.63
C VAL A 280 -13.19 27.59 5.13
N PRO A 281 -12.39 28.27 5.97
CA PRO A 281 -11.12 28.86 5.56
C PRO A 281 -10.13 27.77 5.15
N PHE A 282 -9.52 27.92 3.99
CA PHE A 282 -8.49 27.01 3.47
C PHE A 282 -7.08 27.49 3.80
N ILE A 283 -6.09 26.64 3.51
CA ILE A 283 -4.67 26.98 3.59
C ILE A 283 -4.08 26.92 2.18
N GLU A 284 -3.35 27.95 1.78
CA GLU A 284 -2.76 28.05 0.46
C GLU A 284 -1.31 28.53 0.52
N GLY A 285 -0.37 27.77 -0.05
CA GLY A 285 1.04 28.15 -0.05
C GLY A 285 1.31 29.44 -0.83
N SER A 286 0.68 29.62 -2.00
CA SER A 286 0.75 30.89 -2.73
C SER A 286 -0.44 31.11 -3.66
N LYS A 287 -0.84 32.38 -3.83
CA LYS A 287 -1.88 32.81 -4.76
C LYS A 287 -1.45 34.04 -5.54
N LYS A 288 -1.39 33.95 -6.88
CA LYS A 288 -0.91 35.04 -7.77
C LYS A 288 0.49 35.57 -7.40
N ALA A 289 1.44 34.67 -7.13
CA ALA A 289 2.79 35.06 -6.74
C ALA A 289 3.87 34.42 -7.64
N ASN A 290 4.98 35.12 -7.78
CA ASN A 290 6.26 34.58 -8.25
C ASN A 290 7.10 34.28 -7.01
N VAL A 291 7.44 33.00 -6.82
CA VAL A 291 8.24 32.50 -5.70
C VAL A 291 9.60 32.01 -6.24
N GLY A 292 10.66 32.68 -5.80
CA GLY A 292 12.04 32.42 -6.20
C GLY A 292 12.62 31.14 -5.60
N GLY A 293 12.11 30.71 -4.44
CA GLY A 293 12.43 29.46 -3.76
C GLY A 293 11.34 28.39 -3.91
N SER A 294 11.22 27.55 -2.89
CA SER A 294 10.25 26.46 -2.77
C SER A 294 9.04 26.88 -1.91
N ILE A 295 7.93 26.16 -2.05
CA ILE A 295 6.75 26.29 -1.19
C ILE A 295 6.59 25.00 -0.38
N THR A 296 6.47 25.14 0.95
CA THR A 296 6.16 24.03 1.85
C THR A 296 4.96 24.38 2.73
N VAL A 297 3.91 23.57 2.68
CA VAL A 297 2.71 23.71 3.52
C VAL A 297 2.62 22.49 4.43
N ASN A 298 2.88 22.65 5.72
CA ASN A 298 2.79 21.62 6.75
C ASN A 298 1.54 21.87 7.60
N VAL A 299 0.64 20.90 7.67
CA VAL A 299 -0.61 21.01 8.43
C VAL A 299 -0.75 19.78 9.33
N HIS A 300 -0.67 20.01 10.62
CA HIS A 300 -0.71 18.98 11.66
C HIS A 300 -1.97 19.14 12.51
N GLY A 301 -2.92 18.21 12.39
CA GLY A 301 -4.11 18.15 13.23
C GLY A 301 -5.15 19.26 13.01
N SER A 302 -4.90 20.22 12.12
CA SER A 302 -5.79 21.39 11.96
C SER A 302 -7.17 21.02 11.39
N HIS A 303 -8.15 21.85 11.72
CA HIS A 303 -9.55 21.70 11.38
C HIS A 303 -9.97 22.82 10.44
N VAL A 304 -9.74 22.66 9.14
CA VAL A 304 -9.80 23.74 8.14
C VAL A 304 -10.47 23.27 6.84
N GLY A 305 -10.47 24.15 5.85
CA GLY A 305 -10.97 23.90 4.52
C GLY A 305 -10.03 22.98 3.73
N SER A 306 -9.93 23.20 2.42
CA SER A 306 -8.91 22.53 1.60
C SER A 306 -7.49 23.02 1.91
N ILE A 307 -6.49 22.26 1.47
CA ILE A 307 -5.07 22.65 1.46
C ILE A 307 -4.60 22.69 0.01
N TYR A 308 -4.05 23.83 -0.38
CA TYR A 308 -3.53 24.09 -1.71
C TYR A 308 -2.04 24.45 -1.61
N GLY A 309 -1.18 23.88 -2.45
CA GLY A 309 0.22 24.30 -2.49
C GLY A 309 0.38 25.64 -3.21
N ALA A 310 -0.19 25.78 -4.41
CA ALA A 310 -0.16 27.04 -5.16
C ALA A 310 -1.32 27.17 -6.15
N GLU A 311 -1.80 28.40 -6.37
CA GLU A 311 -2.72 28.80 -7.43
C GLU A 311 -2.21 30.04 -8.17
N TRP A 312 -2.34 30.04 -9.50
CA TRP A 312 -1.95 31.15 -10.37
C TRP A 312 -0.53 31.71 -10.13
N SER A 313 0.40 30.84 -9.75
CA SER A 313 1.73 31.23 -9.26
C SER A 313 2.87 30.59 -10.06
N ALA A 314 4.00 31.27 -10.17
CA ALA A 314 5.23 30.69 -10.72
C ALA A 314 6.21 30.38 -9.58
N VAL A 315 6.69 29.14 -9.52
CA VAL A 315 7.55 28.64 -8.43
C VAL A 315 8.81 28.05 -9.03
N ASN A 316 9.97 28.59 -8.65
CA ASN A 316 11.27 28.12 -9.13
C ASN A 316 11.73 26.82 -8.44
N GLY A 317 11.33 26.60 -7.18
CA GLY A 317 11.66 25.43 -6.40
C GLY A 317 10.59 24.34 -6.40
N ASP A 318 10.66 23.48 -5.38
CA ASP A 318 9.69 22.41 -5.15
C ASP A 318 8.40 22.97 -4.54
N ILE A 319 7.28 22.26 -4.73
CA ILE A 319 6.03 22.50 -3.99
C ILE A 319 5.73 21.23 -3.18
N ALA A 320 5.57 21.39 -1.88
CA ALA A 320 5.32 20.29 -0.96
C ALA A 320 4.12 20.59 -0.06
N VAL A 321 3.18 19.66 0.03
CA VAL A 321 2.05 19.70 0.97
C VAL A 321 2.08 18.49 1.88
N ASN A 322 2.30 18.71 3.17
CA ASN A 322 2.37 17.68 4.19
C ASN A 322 1.19 17.85 5.13
N ALA A 323 0.26 16.89 5.13
CA ALA A 323 -0.91 16.87 5.98
C ALA A 323 -0.87 15.65 6.89
N SER A 324 -1.08 15.83 8.20
CA SER A 324 -1.13 14.73 9.15
C SER A 324 -2.23 14.92 10.17
N GLY A 325 -3.13 13.95 10.30
CA GLY A 325 -4.22 13.98 11.27
C GLY A 325 -5.22 15.13 11.07
N VAL A 326 -5.27 15.73 9.89
CA VAL A 326 -6.12 16.88 9.58
C VAL A 326 -7.60 16.50 9.48
N GLU A 327 -8.48 17.46 9.73
CA GLU A 327 -9.90 17.36 9.40
C GLU A 327 -10.23 18.44 8.36
N LEU A 328 -10.41 18.02 7.11
CA LEU A 328 -10.70 18.94 6.01
C LEU A 328 -12.18 18.93 5.65
N ARG A 329 -12.75 20.11 5.45
CA ARG A 329 -14.12 20.30 4.97
C ARG A 329 -14.15 21.17 3.71
N ASP A 330 -15.11 20.95 2.83
CA ASP A 330 -15.26 21.79 1.64
C ASP A 330 -15.94 23.12 1.97
N GLU A 331 -15.97 24.02 0.99
CA GLU A 331 -16.61 25.31 1.12
C GLU A 331 -18.12 25.18 1.36
N ALA A 332 -18.80 24.10 0.96
CA ALA A 332 -20.22 23.88 1.26
C ALA A 332 -20.50 23.35 2.69
N GLY A 333 -19.47 23.18 3.53
CA GLY A 333 -19.56 22.99 4.98
C GLY A 333 -19.77 21.55 5.46
N ASP A 334 -20.39 20.67 4.66
CA ASP A 334 -20.70 19.29 5.10
C ASP A 334 -19.91 18.19 4.37
N SER A 335 -19.22 18.53 3.27
CA SER A 335 -18.40 17.56 2.52
C SER A 335 -16.93 17.65 2.91
N HIS A 336 -16.15 16.63 2.57
CA HIS A 336 -14.73 16.58 2.91
C HIS A 336 -13.92 17.51 1.98
N GLY A 337 -12.98 18.29 2.56
CA GLY A 337 -12.10 19.21 1.83
C GLY A 337 -10.96 18.51 1.09
N TYR A 338 -10.20 19.23 0.26
CA TYR A 338 -9.24 18.62 -0.66
C TYR A 338 -7.78 18.91 -0.29
N VAL A 339 -6.87 18.03 -0.73
CA VAL A 339 -5.42 18.24 -0.66
C VAL A 339 -4.87 18.29 -2.09
N PHE A 340 -4.39 19.47 -2.47
CA PHE A 340 -3.75 19.71 -3.75
C PHE A 340 -2.34 20.27 -3.56
N CYS A 341 -1.35 19.69 -4.22
CA CYS A 341 -0.01 20.29 -4.28
C CYS A 341 0.00 21.50 -5.22
N GLU A 342 -0.78 21.43 -6.28
CA GLU A 342 -1.02 22.51 -7.21
C GLU A 342 -2.51 22.54 -7.52
N ASN A 343 -3.07 23.75 -7.52
CA ASN A 343 -4.47 23.96 -7.81
C ASN A 343 -4.65 25.03 -8.89
N ASP A 344 -5.26 24.63 -10.01
CA ASP A 344 -5.77 25.54 -11.03
C ASP A 344 -7.26 25.27 -11.18
N LEU A 345 -8.05 25.65 -10.16
CA LEU A 345 -9.51 25.66 -10.27
C LEU A 345 -9.93 26.77 -11.23
N THR A 346 -9.65 26.64 -12.52
CA THR A 346 -10.27 27.50 -13.52
C THR A 346 -10.89 26.72 -14.67
N ASN A 347 -12.21 26.78 -14.69
CA ASN A 347 -13.03 26.82 -15.90
C ASN A 347 -12.74 28.11 -16.73
N SER A 348 -11.58 28.75 -16.59
CA SER A 348 -11.24 29.98 -17.29
C SER A 348 -10.41 29.66 -18.52
N SER A 349 -10.85 30.22 -19.65
CA SER A 349 -10.17 30.15 -20.94
C SER A 349 -8.89 31.01 -21.01
N ASP A 350 -8.39 31.51 -19.88
CA ASP A 350 -7.27 32.43 -19.85
C ASP A 350 -5.95 31.65 -19.79
N GLU A 351 -5.30 31.47 -20.94
CA GLU A 351 -4.00 30.79 -21.09
C GLU A 351 -2.85 31.41 -20.25
N GLY A 352 -3.11 32.48 -19.48
CA GLY A 352 -2.17 33.14 -18.58
C GLY A 352 -2.27 32.77 -17.09
N SER A 353 -3.32 32.08 -16.63
CA SER A 353 -3.60 31.80 -15.21
C SER A 353 -3.23 30.38 -14.77
N SER A 354 -2.05 29.88 -15.14
CA SER A 354 -1.60 28.53 -14.76
C SER A 354 -0.46 28.57 -13.75
N VAL A 355 -0.38 27.55 -12.89
CA VAL A 355 0.78 27.38 -12.00
C VAL A 355 1.96 26.86 -12.81
N LYS A 356 3.15 27.43 -12.57
CA LYS A 356 4.40 27.02 -13.22
C LYS A 356 5.42 26.61 -12.17
N ALA A 357 5.44 25.32 -11.83
CA ALA A 357 6.46 24.76 -10.95
C ALA A 357 7.66 24.25 -11.76
N ARG A 358 8.87 24.65 -11.37
CA ARG A 358 10.13 24.15 -11.96
C ARG A 358 10.74 23.00 -11.16
N GLY A 359 10.38 22.85 -9.88
CA GLY A 359 10.78 21.73 -9.04
C GLY A 359 9.77 20.58 -9.06
N LYS A 360 9.89 19.69 -8.08
CA LYS A 360 9.01 18.55 -7.85
C LYS A 360 7.73 18.98 -7.15
N LEU A 361 6.67 18.22 -7.40
CA LEU A 361 5.42 18.29 -6.66
C LEU A 361 5.35 17.12 -5.69
N SER A 362 5.02 17.36 -4.43
CA SER A 362 4.89 16.30 -3.44
C SER A 362 3.71 16.50 -2.50
N ILE A 363 2.99 15.41 -2.23
CA ILE A 363 2.01 15.35 -1.14
C ILE A 363 2.41 14.23 -0.19
N SER A 364 2.36 14.51 1.10
CA SER A 364 2.41 13.48 2.15
C SER A 364 1.16 13.58 3.02
N LEU A 365 0.30 12.57 2.98
CA LEU A 365 -0.88 12.45 3.84
C LEU A 365 -0.64 11.34 4.87
N ASN A 366 -0.56 11.69 6.15
CA ASN A 366 -0.45 10.73 7.25
C ASN A 366 -1.68 10.80 8.16
N SER A 367 -2.67 9.95 7.88
CA SER A 367 -3.98 9.97 8.55
C SER A 367 -4.74 11.30 8.41
N GLY A 368 -5.98 11.33 8.88
CA GLY A 368 -6.88 12.48 8.76
C GLY A 368 -8.08 12.21 7.85
N SER A 369 -9.04 13.11 7.86
CA SER A 369 -10.28 13.05 7.09
C SER A 369 -10.20 14.03 5.93
N VAL A 370 -10.10 13.50 4.71
CA VAL A 370 -9.94 14.28 3.47
C VAL A 370 -10.89 13.78 2.39
N GLY A 371 -11.26 14.66 1.48
CA GLY A 371 -12.12 14.35 0.37
C GLY A 371 -11.31 13.71 -0.74
N TYR A 372 -10.31 14.45 -1.21
CA TYR A 372 -9.61 14.12 -2.44
C TYR A 372 -8.15 14.55 -2.36
N VAL A 373 -7.26 13.73 -2.92
CA VAL A 373 -5.81 13.99 -2.94
C VAL A 373 -5.32 14.00 -4.38
N SER A 374 -4.71 15.10 -4.83
CA SER A 374 -4.09 15.18 -6.15
C SER A 374 -2.89 16.09 -6.20
N LEU A 375 -1.82 15.70 -6.90
CA LEU A 375 -0.68 16.60 -7.07
C LEU A 375 -1.04 17.82 -7.89
N THR A 376 -1.90 17.67 -8.89
CA THR A 376 -2.30 18.80 -9.73
C THR A 376 -3.72 18.60 -10.25
N SER A 377 -4.49 19.68 -10.28
CA SER A 377 -5.75 19.74 -11.01
C SER A 377 -5.56 20.18 -12.46
N ASN A 378 -4.39 20.70 -12.83
CA ASN A 378 -4.12 21.32 -14.11
C ASN A 378 -3.56 20.35 -15.16
N LYS A 379 -4.31 20.16 -16.26
CA LYS A 379 -3.86 19.34 -17.39
C LYS A 379 -2.70 19.95 -18.19
N ASN A 380 -2.30 21.19 -17.92
CA ASN A 380 -1.24 21.90 -18.65
C ASN A 380 0.07 22.01 -17.84
N VAL A 381 0.10 21.52 -16.60
CA VAL A 381 1.32 21.52 -15.78
C VAL A 381 2.23 20.36 -16.19
N SER A 382 3.50 20.68 -16.42
CA SER A 382 4.54 19.66 -16.60
C SER A 382 5.01 19.19 -15.23
N ILE A 383 4.90 17.89 -14.97
CA ILE A 383 5.36 17.30 -13.72
C ILE A 383 6.83 16.92 -13.85
N SER A 384 7.64 17.38 -12.90
CA SER A 384 9.06 17.02 -12.81
C SER A 384 9.25 15.58 -12.35
N ASP A 385 10.28 14.90 -12.88
CA ASP A 385 10.62 13.54 -12.51
C ASP A 385 10.84 13.40 -11.00
N GLY A 386 10.29 12.33 -10.42
CA GLY A 386 10.37 12.07 -8.98
C GLY A 386 9.35 12.82 -8.13
N SER A 387 8.32 13.43 -8.74
CA SER A 387 7.13 13.92 -8.02
C SER A 387 6.30 12.75 -7.49
N PHE A 388 5.69 12.88 -6.31
CA PHE A 388 5.05 11.76 -5.63
C PHE A 388 3.89 12.14 -4.71
N ILE A 389 3.01 11.17 -4.45
CA ILE A 389 2.02 11.20 -3.36
C ILE A 389 2.37 10.07 -2.40
N ASN A 390 2.55 10.38 -1.13
CA ASN A 390 2.71 9.42 -0.05
C ASN A 390 1.45 9.39 0.81
N ILE A 391 0.89 8.20 1.03
CA ILE A 391 -0.23 7.95 1.93
C ILE A 391 0.24 6.99 3.02
N ALA A 392 -0.03 7.34 4.27
CA ALA A 392 0.35 6.56 5.45
C ALA A 392 -0.73 6.59 6.55
N GLY A 393 -0.67 5.63 7.47
CA GLY A 393 -1.51 5.60 8.67
C GLY A 393 -2.94 5.16 8.40
N ARG A 394 -3.93 5.90 8.93
CA ARG A 394 -5.36 5.56 8.80
C ARG A 394 -6.16 6.75 8.27
N PRO A 395 -5.95 7.17 7.01
CA PRO A 395 -6.70 8.26 6.43
C PRO A 395 -8.11 7.80 6.04
N GLU A 396 -9.07 8.69 6.19
CA GLU A 396 -10.38 8.62 5.55
C GLU A 396 -10.31 9.44 4.26
N ILE A 397 -10.45 8.78 3.10
CA ILE A 397 -10.38 9.41 1.78
C ILE A 397 -11.74 9.23 1.10
N ALA A 398 -12.59 10.26 1.13
CA ALA A 398 -13.98 10.14 0.71
C ALA A 398 -14.19 10.01 -0.80
N THR A 399 -13.23 10.47 -1.62
CA THR A 399 -13.35 10.53 -3.08
C THR A 399 -12.27 9.72 -3.79
N GLY A 400 -10.99 10.00 -3.58
CA GLY A 400 -9.92 9.24 -4.24
C GLY A 400 -8.57 9.94 -4.26
N VAL A 401 -7.61 9.25 -4.86
CA VAL A 401 -6.22 9.71 -5.01
C VAL A 401 -5.87 9.70 -6.50
N THR A 402 -5.34 10.80 -7.02
CA THR A 402 -4.79 10.80 -8.37
C THR A 402 -3.45 11.51 -8.46
N GLY A 403 -2.60 11.08 -9.37
CA GLY A 403 -1.45 11.91 -9.74
C GLY A 403 -1.88 13.22 -10.39
N VAL A 404 -2.87 13.17 -11.30
CA VAL A 404 -3.36 14.32 -12.08
C VAL A 404 -4.86 14.22 -12.29
N TYR A 405 -5.59 15.32 -12.05
CA TYR A 405 -7.05 15.34 -12.14
C TYR A 405 -7.59 15.21 -13.58
N TYR A 406 -7.03 15.95 -14.55
CA TYR A 406 -7.55 16.07 -15.93
C TYR A 406 -6.67 15.46 -17.04
N GLY A 407 -5.74 14.56 -16.70
CA GLY A 407 -4.79 13.98 -17.65
C GLY A 407 -3.60 14.90 -17.96
N LEU A 408 -2.52 14.35 -18.53
CA LEU A 408 -1.24 15.05 -18.71
C LEU A 408 -1.00 15.53 -20.15
N PRO A 409 -0.24 16.63 -20.35
CA PRO A 409 0.33 16.96 -21.64
C PRO A 409 1.19 15.81 -22.18
N LYS A 410 1.25 15.69 -23.51
CA LYS A 410 2.10 14.69 -24.16
C LYS A 410 3.58 14.97 -23.82
N GLY A 411 4.24 13.99 -23.22
CA GLY A 411 5.66 14.07 -22.85
C GLY A 411 5.93 14.44 -21.38
N SER A 412 4.89 14.73 -20.58
CA SER A 412 5.05 14.91 -19.13
C SER A 412 5.34 13.59 -18.43
N SER A 413 6.16 13.64 -17.38
CA SER A 413 6.30 12.52 -16.44
C SER A 413 5.00 12.33 -15.66
N SER A 414 4.75 11.10 -15.20
CA SER A 414 3.64 10.82 -14.28
C SER A 414 4.19 10.56 -12.89
N PRO A 415 3.51 11.03 -11.82
CA PRO A 415 4.01 10.87 -10.47
C PRO A 415 3.85 9.45 -9.95
N THR A 416 4.57 9.11 -8.89
CA THR A 416 4.39 7.84 -8.16
C THR A 416 3.43 8.03 -7.00
N ILE A 417 2.51 7.09 -6.79
CA ILE A 417 1.67 7.01 -5.59
C ILE A 417 2.24 5.90 -4.71
N ASN A 418 2.63 6.24 -3.49
CA ASN A 418 3.19 5.32 -2.51
C ASN A 418 2.23 5.21 -1.32
N ILE A 419 1.84 3.99 -0.99
CA ILE A 419 0.99 3.65 0.14
C ILE A 419 1.80 2.71 1.05
N ALA A 420 2.09 3.15 2.27
CA ALA A 420 2.95 2.43 3.19
C ALA A 420 2.37 2.43 4.60
N GLY A 421 2.37 1.29 5.30
CA GLY A 421 1.82 1.19 6.66
C GLY A 421 0.37 1.69 6.79
N THR A 422 -0.43 1.50 5.74
CA THR A 422 -1.74 2.16 5.61
C THR A 422 -2.90 1.19 5.78
N VAL A 423 -3.94 1.60 6.50
CA VAL A 423 -5.25 0.94 6.47
C VAL A 423 -6.29 1.95 6.01
N ALA A 424 -6.84 1.77 4.81
CA ALA A 424 -7.76 2.74 4.21
C ALA A 424 -8.72 2.13 3.17
N GLU A 425 -9.89 2.75 3.03
CA GLU A 425 -10.75 2.61 1.85
C GLU A 425 -10.51 3.79 0.92
N ILE A 426 -10.26 3.51 -0.37
CA ILE A 426 -9.93 4.53 -1.37
C ILE A 426 -10.83 4.31 -2.59
N PRO A 427 -11.85 5.15 -2.83
CA PRO A 427 -12.82 4.86 -3.89
C PRO A 427 -12.19 4.75 -5.28
N TYR A 428 -11.14 5.54 -5.58
CA TYR A 428 -10.30 5.30 -6.74
C TYR A 428 -8.86 5.79 -6.62
N ILE A 429 -7.95 5.10 -7.32
CA ILE A 429 -6.53 5.45 -7.50
C ILE A 429 -6.24 5.51 -9.01
N LYS A 430 -5.80 6.67 -9.50
CA LYS A 430 -5.60 6.88 -10.95
C LYS A 430 -4.41 7.77 -11.33
N TYR A 431 -4.02 7.69 -12.60
CA TYR A 431 -3.11 8.63 -13.28
C TYR A 431 -1.74 8.75 -12.63
N ALA A 432 -1.03 7.63 -12.53
CA ALA A 432 0.30 7.55 -11.93
C ALA A 432 1.25 6.70 -12.78
N SER A 433 2.56 6.99 -12.73
CA SER A 433 3.58 6.12 -13.31
C SER A 433 3.69 4.82 -12.51
N ALA A 434 3.56 4.90 -11.19
CA ALA A 434 3.56 3.73 -10.32
C ALA A 434 2.57 3.89 -9.17
N LEU A 435 1.98 2.77 -8.75
CA LEU A 435 1.35 2.58 -7.46
C LEU A 435 2.18 1.55 -6.68
N ASN A 436 2.76 1.95 -5.56
CA ASN A 436 3.52 1.09 -4.67
C ASN A 436 2.73 0.91 -3.37
N VAL A 437 2.31 -0.31 -3.06
CA VAL A 437 1.64 -0.67 -1.80
C VAL A 437 2.61 -1.54 -0.99
N THR A 438 2.96 -1.08 0.20
CA THR A 438 4.11 -1.60 0.97
C THR A 438 3.84 -1.64 2.48
N ASP A 439 4.79 -2.17 3.24
CA ASP A 439 4.84 -2.09 4.71
C ASP A 439 3.55 -2.52 5.44
N ASN A 440 3.06 -3.72 5.15
CA ASN A 440 1.86 -4.31 5.75
C ASN A 440 0.58 -3.47 5.54
N SER A 441 0.51 -2.67 4.48
CA SER A 441 -0.70 -1.93 4.14
C SER A 441 -1.89 -2.86 3.83
N GLU A 442 -3.08 -2.50 4.27
CA GLU A 442 -4.37 -3.13 4.00
C GLU A 442 -5.30 -2.10 3.35
N ILE A 443 -5.44 -2.15 2.03
CA ILE A 443 -6.29 -1.19 1.31
C ILE A 443 -7.42 -1.86 0.55
N THR A 444 -8.60 -1.25 0.61
CA THR A 444 -9.71 -1.54 -0.30
C THR A 444 -9.85 -0.39 -1.27
N ALA A 445 -9.56 -0.64 -2.55
CA ALA A 445 -9.74 0.33 -3.61
C ALA A 445 -11.02 0.02 -4.41
N GLY A 446 -11.85 1.02 -4.69
CA GLY A 446 -12.96 0.83 -5.64
C GLY A 446 -12.43 0.58 -7.05
N THR A 447 -11.69 1.55 -7.58
CA THR A 447 -11.07 1.48 -8.91
C THR A 447 -9.57 1.76 -8.88
N ILE A 448 -8.77 0.89 -9.48
CA ILE A 448 -7.38 1.18 -9.85
C ILE A 448 -7.29 1.17 -11.38
N SER A 449 -6.91 2.29 -11.99
CA SER A 449 -6.83 2.41 -13.46
C SER A 449 -5.90 3.53 -13.89
N SER A 450 -5.40 3.49 -15.13
CA SER A 450 -4.47 4.51 -15.65
C SER A 450 -3.21 4.64 -14.79
N VAL A 451 -2.72 3.51 -14.28
CA VAL A 451 -1.45 3.39 -13.57
C VAL A 451 -0.53 2.50 -14.39
N ASN A 452 0.71 2.93 -14.69
CA ASN A 452 1.59 2.18 -15.58
C ASN A 452 2.21 0.94 -14.91
N LYS A 453 2.56 1.07 -13.62
CA LYS A 453 3.16 0.01 -12.80
C LYS A 453 2.43 -0.12 -11.47
N ILE A 454 2.09 -1.34 -11.06
CA ILE A 454 1.51 -1.62 -9.75
C ILE A 454 2.42 -2.64 -9.06
N ALA A 455 2.92 -2.28 -7.88
CA ALA A 455 3.73 -3.16 -7.06
C ALA A 455 3.09 -3.30 -5.67
N ILE A 456 2.77 -4.53 -5.28
CA ILE A 456 2.22 -4.86 -3.96
C ILE A 456 3.27 -5.72 -3.27
N THR A 457 3.87 -5.19 -2.21
CA THR A 457 5.04 -5.77 -1.54
C THR A 457 4.94 -5.61 -0.03
N GLY A 458 5.94 -6.09 0.71
CA GLY A 458 6.02 -5.86 2.17
C GLY A 458 4.84 -6.47 2.94
N GLN A 459 4.34 -7.64 2.50
CA GLN A 459 3.19 -8.33 3.11
C GLN A 459 1.87 -7.54 3.09
N SER A 460 1.73 -6.62 2.12
CA SER A 460 0.50 -5.84 1.93
C SER A 460 -0.63 -6.60 1.24
N ASN A 461 -1.85 -6.21 1.58
CA ASN A 461 -3.11 -6.69 1.02
C ASN A 461 -3.84 -5.56 0.29
N THR A 462 -4.22 -5.80 -0.96
CA THR A 462 -4.98 -4.86 -1.79
C THR A 462 -6.21 -5.55 -2.36
N ASN A 463 -7.40 -5.04 -2.03
CA ASN A 463 -8.67 -5.52 -2.59
C ASN A 463 -9.26 -4.50 -3.55
N VAL A 464 -9.64 -4.91 -4.76
CA VAL A 464 -10.19 -4.03 -5.80
C VAL A 464 -11.62 -4.44 -6.16
N THR A 465 -12.58 -3.60 -5.79
CA THR A 465 -14.00 -3.99 -5.73
C THR A 465 -14.83 -3.60 -6.94
N THR A 466 -14.34 -2.71 -7.80
CA THR A 466 -15.08 -2.24 -8.99
C THR A 466 -14.27 -2.43 -10.27
N LYS A 467 -13.09 -1.82 -10.41
CA LYS A 467 -12.31 -1.87 -11.66
C LYS A 467 -10.82 -1.96 -11.44
N PHE A 468 -10.18 -2.89 -12.15
CA PHE A 468 -8.73 -3.06 -12.13
C PHE A 468 -8.13 -2.94 -13.53
N GLY A 469 -7.15 -2.05 -13.69
CA GLY A 469 -6.43 -1.87 -14.92
C GLY A 469 -5.01 -1.33 -14.69
N CYS A 470 -4.03 -1.99 -15.29
CA CYS A 470 -2.63 -1.59 -15.28
C CYS A 470 -2.12 -1.38 -16.72
N ASN A 471 -1.41 -0.26 -16.92
CA ASN A 471 -0.80 0.14 -18.18
C ASN A 471 -1.79 0.31 -19.35
N ASN A 472 -2.99 0.81 -19.10
CA ASN A 472 -4.03 0.98 -20.13
C ASN A 472 -3.78 2.17 -21.09
N ALA A 473 -2.52 2.57 -21.28
CA ALA A 473 -2.15 3.69 -22.15
C ALA A 473 -2.41 3.32 -23.63
N SER A 474 -2.78 4.34 -24.42
CA SER A 474 -3.13 4.22 -25.84
C SER A 474 -1.98 3.77 -26.75
N SER A 475 -0.75 3.73 -26.26
CA SER A 475 0.36 3.09 -26.95
C SER A 475 0.25 1.59 -26.76
N TYR A 476 -0.22 0.87 -27.78
CA TYR A 476 -0.26 -0.59 -27.83
C TYR A 476 1.14 -1.26 -27.78
N GLU A 477 2.17 -0.60 -27.22
CA GLU A 477 3.54 -1.11 -27.08
C GLU A 477 3.75 -1.72 -25.69
N LEU A 478 4.48 -2.84 -25.65
CA LEU A 478 4.92 -3.47 -24.40
C LEU A 478 6.16 -2.73 -23.90
N ILE A 479 6.11 -2.24 -22.67
CA ILE A 479 7.22 -1.58 -21.98
C ILE A 479 7.66 -2.53 -20.86
N GLU A 480 8.93 -2.94 -20.84
CA GLU A 480 9.46 -3.97 -19.92
C GLU A 480 9.24 -3.64 -18.44
N ASP A 481 9.29 -2.36 -18.07
CA ASP A 481 9.15 -1.91 -16.67
C ASP A 481 7.69 -1.68 -16.21
N ASN A 482 6.71 -1.82 -17.11
CA ASN A 482 5.29 -1.63 -16.81
C ASN A 482 4.59 -2.96 -16.50
N GLY A 483 3.57 -2.90 -15.64
CA GLY A 483 2.74 -4.06 -15.33
C GLY A 483 2.48 -4.26 -13.84
N LEU A 484 2.24 -5.50 -13.45
CA LEU A 484 1.84 -5.88 -12.09
C LEU A 484 2.93 -6.75 -11.45
N ARG A 485 3.31 -6.40 -10.22
CA ARG A 485 4.15 -7.21 -9.35
C ARG A 485 3.46 -7.44 -8.01
N VAL A 486 3.40 -8.70 -7.58
CA VAL A 486 2.91 -9.10 -6.25
C VAL A 486 4.00 -9.94 -5.59
N ASP A 487 4.63 -9.41 -4.54
CA ASP A 487 5.74 -10.10 -3.86
C ASP A 487 5.27 -11.15 -2.85
N GLU A 488 6.21 -12.02 -2.43
CA GLU A 488 5.94 -13.07 -1.45
C GLU A 488 5.30 -12.50 -0.18
N GLY A 489 4.22 -13.13 0.27
CA GLY A 489 3.44 -12.71 1.44
C GLY A 489 2.43 -11.59 1.18
N SER A 490 2.45 -10.97 0.00
CA SER A 490 1.45 -9.96 -0.40
C SER A 490 0.27 -10.58 -1.16
N VAL A 491 -0.88 -9.90 -1.11
CA VAL A 491 -2.12 -10.36 -1.74
C VAL A 491 -2.76 -9.24 -2.57
N LEU A 492 -3.15 -9.57 -3.81
CA LEU A 492 -4.07 -8.79 -4.63
C LEU A 492 -5.36 -9.58 -4.81
N THR A 493 -6.50 -8.99 -4.50
CA THR A 493 -7.82 -9.52 -4.86
C THR A 493 -8.52 -8.55 -5.81
N THR A 494 -9.09 -9.06 -6.90
CA THR A 494 -9.92 -8.31 -7.84
C THR A 494 -11.30 -8.98 -7.93
N ALA A 495 -12.41 -8.23 -7.83
CA ALA A 495 -13.75 -8.85 -7.77
C ALA A 495 -14.85 -8.14 -8.59
N GLY A 496 -14.67 -6.84 -8.91
CA GLY A 496 -15.75 -6.03 -9.49
C GLY A 496 -15.86 -6.00 -11.01
N SER A 497 -14.78 -6.34 -11.71
CA SER A 497 -14.76 -6.40 -13.17
C SER A 497 -13.54 -7.16 -13.67
N GLN A 498 -13.47 -7.30 -15.00
CA GLN A 498 -12.33 -7.87 -15.69
C GLN A 498 -11.05 -7.13 -15.34
N ALA A 499 -9.98 -7.87 -15.10
CA ALA A 499 -8.66 -7.37 -14.77
C ALA A 499 -7.81 -7.27 -16.03
N TYR A 500 -7.37 -6.05 -16.36
CA TYR A 500 -6.56 -5.79 -17.54
C TYR A 500 -5.14 -5.38 -17.16
N VAL A 501 -4.13 -6.12 -17.64
CA VAL A 501 -2.72 -5.75 -17.52
C VAL A 501 -2.08 -5.75 -18.90
N TYR A 502 -1.77 -4.57 -19.42
CA TYR A 502 -1.12 -4.43 -20.73
C TYR A 502 0.42 -4.53 -20.66
N GLY A 503 0.99 -4.67 -19.47
CA GLY A 503 2.42 -4.90 -19.22
C GLY A 503 2.74 -6.35 -18.82
N TYR A 504 3.88 -6.54 -18.16
CA TYR A 504 4.33 -7.82 -17.60
C TYR A 504 3.67 -8.11 -16.25
N VAL A 505 3.56 -9.38 -15.88
CA VAL A 505 2.98 -9.80 -14.60
C VAL A 505 3.96 -10.71 -13.89
N ASP A 506 4.37 -10.35 -12.68
CA ASP A 506 5.24 -11.16 -11.82
C ASP A 506 4.54 -11.44 -10.47
N ILE A 507 4.18 -12.70 -10.24
CA ILE A 507 3.43 -13.15 -9.05
C ILE A 507 4.33 -14.07 -8.22
N ASN A 508 4.82 -13.55 -7.10
CA ASN A 508 5.52 -14.31 -6.05
C ASN A 508 4.68 -14.43 -4.77
N GLY A 509 3.67 -13.59 -4.59
CA GLY A 509 2.61 -13.71 -3.57
C GLY A 509 1.33 -14.32 -4.14
N THR A 510 0.18 -13.77 -3.78
CA THR A 510 -1.12 -14.26 -4.26
C THR A 510 -1.86 -13.20 -5.07
N TRP A 511 -2.33 -13.57 -6.26
CA TRP A 511 -3.35 -12.80 -6.97
C TRP A 511 -4.62 -13.65 -7.13
N GLU A 512 -5.75 -13.19 -6.61
CA GLU A 512 -7.06 -13.82 -6.77
C GLU A 512 -8.01 -12.93 -7.58
N GLN A 513 -8.52 -13.45 -8.70
CA GLN A 513 -9.58 -12.84 -9.50
C GLN A 513 -10.90 -13.57 -9.26
N GLN A 514 -11.89 -12.83 -8.76
CA GLN A 514 -13.23 -13.34 -8.40
C GLN A 514 -14.32 -12.92 -9.40
N TYR A 515 -14.04 -11.97 -10.30
CA TYR A 515 -15.04 -11.46 -11.24
C TYR A 515 -15.37 -12.45 -12.37
N ASN A 516 -16.49 -13.16 -12.27
CA ASN A 516 -16.88 -14.19 -13.23
C ASN A 516 -17.99 -13.69 -14.17
N THR A 517 -17.69 -13.57 -15.48
CA THR A 517 -18.72 -13.45 -16.52
C THR A 517 -18.63 -14.60 -17.50
N ALA A 518 -19.68 -15.42 -17.57
CA ALA A 518 -19.77 -16.54 -18.51
C ALA A 518 -19.84 -16.15 -20.00
N LYS A 519 -19.58 -14.88 -20.36
CA LYS A 519 -19.81 -14.33 -21.71
C LYS A 519 -18.54 -14.06 -22.51
N ASN A 520 -17.41 -13.78 -21.86
CA ASN A 520 -16.20 -13.30 -22.53
C ASN A 520 -14.97 -13.96 -21.91
N TYR A 521 -14.15 -14.66 -22.70
CA TYR A 521 -12.88 -15.31 -22.32
C TYR A 521 -11.77 -14.34 -21.84
N ASN A 522 -12.09 -13.20 -21.23
CA ASN A 522 -11.14 -12.12 -20.95
C ASN A 522 -11.34 -11.52 -19.55
N ASP A 523 -11.81 -12.28 -18.56
CA ASP A 523 -11.95 -11.78 -17.19
C ASP A 523 -10.58 -11.49 -16.55
N ILE A 524 -9.54 -12.23 -16.92
CA ILE A 524 -8.16 -11.77 -16.85
C ILE A 524 -7.61 -11.59 -18.26
N PHE A 525 -7.04 -10.42 -18.53
CA PHE A 525 -6.27 -10.16 -19.73
C PHE A 525 -4.87 -9.69 -19.38
N VAL A 526 -3.85 -10.42 -19.84
CA VAL A 526 -2.44 -10.02 -19.69
C VAL A 526 -1.78 -10.01 -21.05
N LYS A 527 -1.26 -8.86 -21.47
CA LYS A 527 -0.56 -8.73 -22.77
C LYS A 527 0.89 -9.21 -22.72
N GLY A 528 1.62 -8.83 -21.67
CA GLY A 528 3.01 -9.23 -21.46
C GLY A 528 3.12 -10.67 -20.95
N THR A 529 4.34 -11.08 -20.60
CA THR A 529 4.57 -12.40 -20.00
C THR A 529 3.98 -12.44 -18.58
N THR A 530 3.29 -13.52 -18.26
CA THR A 530 2.84 -13.85 -16.91
C THR A 530 3.81 -14.84 -16.28
N SER A 531 4.56 -14.39 -15.26
CA SER A 531 5.47 -15.20 -14.47
C SER A 531 4.88 -15.50 -13.10
N ILE A 532 4.83 -16.77 -12.73
CA ILE A 532 4.42 -17.22 -11.40
C ILE A 532 5.64 -17.87 -10.76
N GLY A 533 6.15 -17.26 -9.70
CA GLY A 533 7.29 -17.77 -8.93
C GLY A 533 6.94 -19.02 -8.12
N SER A 534 7.94 -19.66 -7.52
CA SER A 534 7.75 -20.93 -6.79
C SER A 534 6.86 -20.82 -5.53
N LYS A 535 6.65 -19.60 -5.04
CA LYS A 535 5.73 -19.27 -3.94
C LYS A 535 4.47 -18.57 -4.44
N GLY A 536 4.44 -18.22 -5.73
CA GLY A 536 3.37 -17.48 -6.37
C GLY A 536 2.13 -18.34 -6.54
N ILE A 537 0.98 -17.73 -6.31
CA ILE A 537 -0.33 -18.33 -6.51
C ILE A 537 -1.18 -17.37 -7.33
N LEU A 538 -1.63 -17.80 -8.49
CA LEU A 538 -2.68 -17.11 -9.25
C LEU A 538 -3.95 -17.94 -9.21
N ILE A 539 -5.00 -17.38 -8.63
CA ILE A 539 -6.33 -17.99 -8.53
C ILE A 539 -7.24 -17.20 -9.47
N ASP A 540 -7.70 -17.84 -10.52
CA ASP A 540 -8.64 -17.29 -11.48
C ASP A 540 -9.95 -18.07 -11.37
N HIS A 541 -10.96 -17.48 -10.71
CA HIS A 541 -12.28 -18.11 -10.60
C HIS A 541 -13.09 -18.06 -11.90
N CYS A 542 -12.49 -17.50 -12.95
CA CYS A 542 -13.16 -16.90 -14.10
C CYS A 542 -12.44 -17.31 -15.38
N SER A 543 -12.82 -16.73 -16.52
CA SER A 543 -12.17 -17.03 -17.79
C SER A 543 -10.94 -16.13 -18.01
N SER A 544 -9.83 -16.71 -18.49
CA SER A 544 -8.59 -15.96 -18.73
C SER A 544 -8.15 -15.98 -20.19
N ASN A 545 -7.53 -14.87 -20.60
CA ASN A 545 -6.80 -14.72 -21.84
C ASN A 545 -5.42 -14.12 -21.57
N LEU A 546 -4.45 -15.01 -21.40
CA LEU A 546 -3.04 -14.63 -21.25
C LEU A 546 -2.41 -14.61 -22.64
N LYS A 547 -2.25 -13.40 -23.20
CA LYS A 547 -1.73 -13.17 -24.55
C LYS A 547 -0.23 -13.47 -24.64
N GLY A 548 0.54 -13.03 -23.65
CA GLY A 548 1.98 -13.26 -23.59
C GLY A 548 2.33 -14.70 -23.20
N ALA A 549 3.62 -14.97 -23.03
CA ALA A 549 4.07 -16.26 -22.54
C ALA A 549 3.65 -16.46 -21.08
N VAL A 550 3.47 -17.71 -20.66
CA VAL A 550 3.18 -18.09 -19.28
C VAL A 550 4.32 -18.94 -18.75
N ILE A 551 5.02 -18.43 -17.73
CA ILE A 551 6.12 -19.12 -17.06
C ILE A 551 5.65 -19.46 -15.65
N ASN A 552 5.37 -20.73 -15.38
CA ASN A 552 4.86 -21.16 -14.09
C ASN A 552 5.91 -21.97 -13.32
N LYS A 553 6.18 -21.58 -12.08
CA LYS A 553 6.94 -22.33 -11.06
C LYS A 553 6.12 -22.60 -9.79
N GLY A 554 4.96 -21.95 -9.66
CA GLY A 554 4.09 -22.02 -8.50
C GLY A 554 2.77 -22.69 -8.84
N THR A 555 1.68 -22.16 -8.29
CA THR A 555 0.33 -22.71 -8.46
C THR A 555 -0.55 -21.77 -9.30
N LEU A 556 -1.12 -22.31 -10.37
CA LEU A 556 -2.19 -21.70 -11.15
C LEU A 556 -3.50 -22.45 -10.84
N ALA A 557 -4.47 -21.82 -10.21
CA ALA A 557 -5.82 -22.37 -10.08
C ALA A 557 -6.74 -21.69 -11.09
N LEU A 558 -7.14 -22.42 -12.13
CA LEU A 558 -7.95 -21.91 -13.24
C LEU A 558 -9.32 -22.58 -13.15
N MET A 559 -10.30 -21.91 -12.57
CA MET A 559 -11.61 -22.48 -12.23
C MET A 559 -12.66 -22.32 -13.33
N ALA A 560 -12.34 -21.59 -14.40
CA ALA A 560 -13.10 -21.57 -15.64
C ALA A 560 -12.14 -21.74 -16.84
N PRO A 561 -12.68 -21.93 -18.07
CA PRO A 561 -11.86 -22.09 -19.27
C PRO A 561 -10.81 -21.00 -19.46
N ALA A 562 -9.56 -21.42 -19.61
CA ALA A 562 -8.40 -20.53 -19.72
C ALA A 562 -7.72 -20.64 -21.09
N LEU A 563 -7.38 -19.50 -21.67
CA LEU A 563 -6.68 -19.38 -22.96
C LEU A 563 -5.30 -18.78 -22.76
N PHE A 564 -4.26 -19.59 -22.99
CA PHE A 564 -2.88 -19.13 -23.07
C PHE A 564 -2.49 -19.02 -24.55
N GLN A 565 -2.31 -17.81 -25.05
CA GLN A 565 -1.99 -17.60 -26.47
C GLN A 565 -0.50 -17.75 -26.76
N GLY A 566 0.35 -17.32 -25.81
CA GLY A 566 1.80 -17.47 -25.91
C GLY A 566 2.29 -18.86 -25.51
N ASN A 567 3.61 -19.02 -25.51
CA ASN A 567 4.26 -20.26 -25.05
C ASN A 567 4.01 -20.49 -23.57
N TYR A 568 3.87 -21.77 -23.19
CA TYR A 568 3.76 -22.18 -21.80
C TYR A 568 5.02 -22.93 -21.36
N ARG A 569 5.55 -22.59 -20.19
CA ARG A 569 6.64 -23.35 -19.56
C ARG A 569 6.30 -23.61 -18.10
N GLY A 570 6.14 -24.88 -17.74
CA GLY A 570 6.10 -25.34 -16.36
C GLY A 570 7.48 -25.77 -15.88
N ASP A 571 7.91 -25.32 -14.70
CA ASP A 571 9.20 -25.67 -14.09
C ASP A 571 8.94 -26.28 -12.71
N ASP A 572 8.53 -27.56 -12.72
CA ASP A 572 7.94 -28.29 -11.58
C ASP A 572 6.72 -27.58 -10.97
N ALA A 573 5.90 -27.01 -11.86
CA ALA A 573 4.76 -26.18 -11.51
C ALA A 573 3.49 -27.00 -11.20
N GLU A 574 2.51 -26.35 -10.58
CA GLU A 574 1.17 -26.89 -10.36
C GLU A 574 0.13 -26.09 -11.18
N ILE A 575 -0.78 -26.81 -11.85
CA ILE A 575 -2.03 -26.26 -12.36
C ILE A 575 -3.18 -27.02 -11.69
N ARG A 576 -4.20 -26.29 -11.21
CA ARG A 576 -5.45 -26.84 -10.71
C ARG A 576 -6.59 -26.49 -11.66
N LEU A 577 -7.32 -27.51 -12.11
CA LEU A 577 -8.42 -27.40 -13.06
C LEU A 577 -9.70 -28.01 -12.45
N PRO A 578 -10.88 -27.42 -12.66
CA PRO A 578 -12.13 -27.94 -12.13
C PRO A 578 -12.43 -29.31 -12.74
N ALA A 579 -12.88 -30.26 -11.92
CA ALA A 579 -13.35 -31.54 -12.45
C ALA A 579 -14.48 -31.31 -13.46
N VAL A 580 -14.33 -31.82 -14.68
CA VAL A 580 -15.26 -31.53 -15.78
C VAL A 580 -16.63 -32.15 -15.50
N THR A 581 -17.68 -31.41 -15.86
CA THR A 581 -19.08 -31.86 -15.74
C THR A 581 -19.67 -32.19 -17.10
N ASN A 582 -19.31 -31.41 -18.13
CA ASN A 582 -19.52 -31.73 -19.53
C ASN A 582 -18.14 -31.88 -20.17
N ASN A 583 -17.85 -33.04 -20.74
CA ASN A 583 -16.52 -33.32 -21.28
C ASN A 583 -16.34 -32.65 -22.64
N TYR A 584 -15.14 -32.17 -22.93
CA TYR A 584 -14.80 -31.67 -24.26
C TYR A 584 -14.76 -32.82 -25.27
N ASP A 585 -15.45 -32.70 -26.39
CA ASP A 585 -15.48 -33.71 -27.46
C ASP A 585 -15.10 -33.16 -28.85
N GLY A 586 -14.68 -31.90 -28.92
CA GLY A 586 -14.29 -31.23 -30.17
C GLY A 586 -15.45 -30.72 -31.02
N THR A 587 -16.68 -30.81 -30.53
CA THR A 587 -17.88 -30.30 -31.21
C THR A 587 -18.45 -29.07 -30.51
N ASP A 588 -19.28 -28.30 -31.21
CA ASP A 588 -19.98 -27.15 -30.63
C ASP A 588 -20.98 -27.55 -29.52
N ASP A 589 -21.42 -28.82 -29.50
CA ASP A 589 -22.33 -29.38 -28.50
C ASP A 589 -21.59 -29.93 -27.25
N GLY A 590 -20.26 -30.05 -27.34
CA GLY A 590 -19.39 -30.53 -26.27
C GLY A 590 -19.16 -29.52 -25.14
N GLY A 591 -18.48 -29.95 -24.08
CA GLY A 591 -18.03 -29.04 -23.01
C GLY A 591 -16.81 -28.21 -23.41
N ASP A 592 -16.64 -27.04 -22.81
CA ASP A 592 -15.40 -26.27 -22.97
C ASP A 592 -14.23 -27.02 -22.33
N ILE A 593 -13.09 -27.05 -23.02
CA ILE A 593 -11.85 -27.57 -22.44
C ILE A 593 -11.34 -26.60 -21.35
N PRO A 594 -10.94 -27.11 -20.16
CA PRO A 594 -10.47 -26.25 -19.07
C PRO A 594 -9.25 -25.37 -19.41
N LEU A 595 -8.29 -25.88 -20.21
CA LEU A 595 -7.10 -25.12 -20.60
C LEU A 595 -6.75 -25.33 -22.08
N ILE A 596 -6.56 -24.22 -22.80
CA ILE A 596 -6.01 -24.20 -24.15
C ILE A 596 -4.69 -23.42 -24.16
N VAL A 597 -3.62 -24.05 -24.65
CA VAL A 597 -2.34 -23.42 -24.94
C VAL A 597 -2.11 -23.36 -26.44
N LYS A 598 -2.23 -22.16 -27.03
CA LYS A 598 -1.97 -21.92 -28.47
C LYS A 598 -0.49 -21.79 -28.80
N GLY A 599 0.37 -21.50 -27.83
CA GLY A 599 1.82 -21.54 -28.00
C GLY A 599 2.41 -22.93 -27.73
N GLU A 600 3.73 -23.06 -27.86
CA GLU A 600 4.42 -24.31 -27.53
C GLU A 600 4.50 -24.49 -26.00
N SER A 601 4.10 -25.67 -25.53
CA SER A 601 4.25 -26.05 -24.12
C SER A 601 5.58 -26.78 -23.87
N SER A 602 6.19 -26.54 -22.72
CA SER A 602 7.47 -27.16 -22.34
C SER A 602 7.61 -27.35 -20.83
N GLY A 603 8.62 -28.13 -20.45
CA GLY A 603 8.94 -28.40 -19.04
C GLY A 603 8.03 -29.46 -18.42
N LYS A 604 7.67 -29.29 -17.15
CA LYS A 604 6.88 -30.26 -16.38
C LYS A 604 5.90 -29.53 -15.46
N THR A 605 4.65 -29.97 -15.53
CA THR A 605 3.52 -29.43 -14.77
C THR A 605 2.68 -30.55 -14.19
N THR A 606 2.47 -30.51 -12.89
CA THR A 606 1.49 -31.34 -12.20
C THR A 606 0.11 -30.72 -12.37
N VAL A 607 -0.81 -31.47 -12.94
CA VAL A 607 -2.21 -31.08 -13.14
C VAL A 607 -3.05 -31.79 -12.08
N ASN A 608 -3.66 -31.01 -11.21
CA ASN A 608 -4.58 -31.46 -10.18
C ASN A 608 -6.01 -31.09 -10.58
N THR A 609 -6.93 -32.04 -10.44
CA THR A 609 -8.36 -31.79 -10.63
C THR A 609 -9.00 -31.46 -9.29
N VAL A 610 -9.87 -30.44 -9.26
CA VAL A 610 -10.43 -29.86 -8.03
C VAL A 610 -11.94 -29.78 -8.08
N ASP A 611 -12.58 -29.56 -6.93
CA ASP A 611 -14.00 -29.22 -6.88
C ASP A 611 -14.23 -27.92 -7.68
N PRO A 612 -15.16 -27.90 -8.66
CA PRO A 612 -15.46 -26.71 -9.45
C PRO A 612 -15.80 -25.47 -8.63
N ASN A 613 -16.26 -25.62 -7.38
CA ASN A 613 -16.58 -24.52 -6.48
C ASN A 613 -15.49 -24.22 -5.45
N ASN A 614 -14.43 -25.05 -5.38
CA ASN A 614 -13.35 -24.85 -4.42
C ASN A 614 -12.02 -25.44 -4.93
N TRP A 615 -11.13 -24.55 -5.37
CA TRP A 615 -9.82 -24.89 -5.89
C TRP A 615 -8.89 -25.60 -4.88
N GLN A 616 -9.19 -25.50 -3.58
CA GLN A 616 -8.39 -26.14 -2.54
C GLN A 616 -8.72 -27.62 -2.39
N ASN A 617 -9.93 -28.02 -2.75
CA ASN A 617 -10.41 -29.39 -2.59
C ASN A 617 -10.09 -30.20 -3.83
N LEU A 618 -9.13 -31.13 -3.73
CA LEU A 618 -8.88 -32.09 -4.78
C LEU A 618 -10.13 -32.95 -5.01
N LYS A 619 -10.45 -33.21 -6.28
CA LYS A 619 -11.57 -34.05 -6.69
C LYS A 619 -11.11 -35.02 -7.77
N LEU A 620 -11.29 -36.31 -7.52
CA LEU A 620 -10.90 -37.37 -8.45
C LEU A 620 -11.59 -37.19 -9.81
N PRO A 621 -10.86 -37.22 -10.94
CA PRO A 621 -11.46 -37.09 -12.26
C PRO A 621 -11.97 -38.42 -12.78
N SER A 622 -12.87 -38.39 -13.76
CA SER A 622 -13.42 -39.59 -14.40
C SER A 622 -12.51 -40.07 -15.52
N LEU A 623 -12.56 -41.38 -15.80
CA LEU A 623 -11.87 -41.96 -16.95
C LEU A 623 -12.46 -41.37 -18.24
N GLY A 624 -11.60 -40.87 -19.13
CA GLY A 624 -12.00 -40.23 -20.39
C GLY A 624 -12.15 -38.71 -20.33
N ASP A 625 -12.03 -38.09 -19.15
CA ASP A 625 -12.14 -36.64 -19.00
C ASP A 625 -10.96 -35.91 -19.68
N ASN A 626 -11.26 -34.85 -20.44
CA ASN A 626 -10.31 -34.06 -21.21
C ASN A 626 -10.03 -32.73 -20.51
N TYR A 627 -8.75 -32.36 -20.32
CA TYR A 627 -8.38 -31.21 -19.49
C TYR A 627 -7.53 -30.14 -20.18
N VAL A 628 -6.64 -30.53 -21.09
CA VAL A 628 -5.68 -29.61 -21.71
C VAL A 628 -5.62 -29.84 -23.21
N LEU A 629 -5.71 -28.78 -23.99
CA LEU A 629 -5.23 -28.72 -25.38
C LEU A 629 -3.93 -27.92 -25.41
N SER A 630 -2.90 -28.46 -26.05
CA SER A 630 -1.65 -27.74 -26.30
C SER A 630 -1.22 -27.89 -27.74
N LYS A 631 -0.75 -26.80 -28.36
CA LYS A 631 -0.32 -26.78 -29.76
C LYS A 631 0.64 -27.93 -30.06
N ALA A 632 0.33 -28.67 -31.11
CA ALA A 632 1.13 -29.77 -31.60
C ALA A 632 2.25 -29.26 -32.52
N SER A 633 3.47 -29.80 -32.33
CA SER A 633 4.60 -29.60 -33.23
C SER A 633 5.40 -30.90 -33.29
N GLY A 634 4.93 -31.84 -34.11
CA GLY A 634 5.41 -33.22 -34.12
C GLY A 634 5.21 -33.89 -32.76
N ASP A 635 6.32 -34.36 -32.16
CA ASP A 635 6.32 -34.99 -30.83
C ASP A 635 6.26 -33.98 -29.66
N ALA A 636 6.27 -32.67 -29.93
CA ALA A 636 6.10 -31.66 -28.91
C ALA A 636 4.61 -31.27 -28.73
N PRO A 637 4.19 -30.98 -27.48
CA PRO A 637 4.96 -31.15 -26.25
C PRO A 637 5.05 -32.63 -25.84
N LYS A 638 6.08 -32.97 -25.04
CA LYS A 638 6.32 -34.35 -24.59
C LYS A 638 5.16 -34.84 -23.73
N GLN A 639 4.87 -36.14 -23.75
CA GLN A 639 3.88 -36.78 -22.86
C GLN A 639 4.07 -36.41 -21.36
N SER A 640 5.32 -36.21 -20.92
CA SER A 640 5.67 -35.84 -19.55
C SER A 640 5.45 -34.36 -19.20
N THR A 641 4.96 -33.53 -20.12
CA THR A 641 4.79 -32.09 -19.91
C THR A 641 3.66 -31.80 -18.92
N PHE A 642 2.54 -32.51 -19.06
CA PHE A 642 1.42 -32.46 -18.13
C PHE A 642 1.22 -33.86 -17.53
N ILE A 643 1.28 -33.94 -16.20
CA ILE A 643 1.12 -35.20 -15.45
C ILE A 643 -0.02 -35.05 -14.43
N LEU A 644 -0.78 -36.12 -14.20
CA LEU A 644 -1.85 -36.10 -13.19
C LEU A 644 -1.23 -36.09 -11.78
N GLY A 645 -1.71 -35.20 -10.91
CA GLY A 645 -1.20 -35.02 -9.55
C GLY A 645 -2.09 -35.57 -8.44
N ASN A 646 -3.38 -35.82 -8.70
CA ASN A 646 -4.32 -36.29 -7.70
C ASN A 646 -3.86 -37.65 -7.13
N GLU A 647 -3.40 -37.67 -5.89
CA GLU A 647 -2.79 -38.87 -5.26
C GLU A 647 -3.74 -40.08 -5.30
N ASP A 648 -5.03 -39.87 -5.00
CA ASP A 648 -6.05 -40.94 -5.06
C ASP A 648 -6.20 -41.51 -6.48
N ALA A 649 -6.25 -40.63 -7.49
CA ALA A 649 -6.38 -41.04 -8.88
C ALA A 649 -5.12 -41.78 -9.35
N VAL A 650 -3.94 -41.28 -9.01
CA VAL A 650 -2.65 -41.93 -9.32
C VAL A 650 -2.55 -43.29 -8.61
N GLY A 651 -3.07 -43.42 -7.39
CA GLY A 651 -3.19 -44.67 -6.65
C GLY A 651 -4.05 -45.73 -7.37
N GLU A 652 -5.14 -45.30 -8.01
CA GLU A 652 -5.99 -46.12 -8.88
C GLU A 652 -5.38 -46.38 -10.28
N GLY A 653 -4.16 -45.88 -10.53
CA GLY A 653 -3.44 -46.06 -11.79
C GLY A 653 -3.87 -45.07 -12.88
N TYR A 654 -4.57 -43.98 -12.52
CA TYR A 654 -4.96 -42.94 -13.46
C TYR A 654 -3.77 -42.05 -13.79
N TYR A 655 -3.75 -41.54 -15.02
CA TYR A 655 -2.74 -40.61 -15.52
C TYR A 655 -3.31 -39.78 -16.67
N LEU A 656 -2.70 -38.64 -16.98
CA LEU A 656 -3.02 -37.89 -18.18
C LEU A 656 -2.26 -38.47 -19.38
N LYS A 657 -2.98 -38.95 -20.39
CA LYS A 657 -2.45 -39.49 -21.64
C LYS A 657 -2.62 -38.47 -22.76
N ARG A 658 -1.57 -38.32 -23.57
CA ARG A 658 -1.57 -37.48 -24.77
C ARG A 658 -2.29 -38.20 -25.92
N PHE A 659 -3.32 -37.58 -26.46
CA PHE A 659 -4.06 -37.97 -27.65
C PHE A 659 -4.02 -36.86 -28.71
N ARG A 660 -4.52 -37.15 -29.91
CA ARG A 660 -4.91 -36.12 -30.86
C ARG A 660 -6.12 -35.35 -30.32
N ASP A 661 -6.33 -34.15 -30.82
CA ASP A 661 -7.54 -33.39 -30.52
C ASP A 661 -8.80 -34.20 -30.86
N ALA A 662 -9.82 -34.06 -30.02
CA ALA A 662 -11.10 -34.73 -30.20
C ALA A 662 -11.88 -34.20 -31.42
N ASP A 663 -11.59 -32.97 -31.86
CA ASP A 663 -12.17 -32.37 -33.07
C ASP A 663 -11.67 -33.02 -34.38
N GLY A 664 -10.68 -33.93 -34.27
CA GLY A 664 -10.09 -34.66 -35.39
C GLY A 664 -8.98 -33.91 -36.12
N THR A 665 -8.59 -32.72 -35.66
CA THR A 665 -7.46 -31.97 -36.20
C THR A 665 -6.13 -32.44 -35.58
N ASP A 666 -5.03 -32.16 -36.28
CA ASP A 666 -3.68 -32.43 -35.78
C ASP A 666 -3.00 -31.14 -35.25
N ASP A 667 -3.78 -30.06 -35.02
CA ASP A 667 -3.28 -28.77 -34.57
C ASP A 667 -2.92 -28.76 -33.07
N PHE A 668 -3.58 -29.61 -32.29
CA PHE A 668 -3.40 -29.74 -30.84
C PHE A 668 -3.19 -31.20 -30.44
N HIS A 669 -2.37 -31.38 -29.40
CA HIS A 669 -2.41 -32.58 -28.57
C HIS A 669 -3.38 -32.34 -27.41
N MET A 670 -4.13 -33.36 -27.04
CA MET A 670 -5.09 -33.35 -25.94
C MET A 670 -4.59 -34.22 -24.78
N TRP A 671 -4.74 -33.78 -23.53
CA TRP A 671 -4.52 -34.60 -22.34
C TRP A 671 -5.85 -35.08 -21.78
N GLN A 672 -6.05 -36.39 -21.89
CA GLN A 672 -7.20 -37.11 -21.38
C GLN A 672 -6.81 -37.96 -20.18
N VAL A 673 -7.70 -38.08 -19.19
CA VAL A 673 -7.57 -39.04 -18.10
C VAL A 673 -7.70 -40.46 -18.64
N ALA A 674 -6.62 -41.22 -18.55
CA ALA A 674 -6.56 -42.64 -18.86
C ALA A 674 -6.17 -43.42 -17.60
N ALA A 675 -6.36 -44.73 -17.60
CA ALA A 675 -5.90 -45.60 -16.52
C ALA A 675 -4.96 -46.69 -17.05
N LYS A 676 -4.07 -47.20 -16.20
CA LYS A 676 -3.30 -48.42 -16.46
C LYS A 676 -3.79 -49.54 -15.57
N LEU A 677 -4.24 -50.63 -16.18
CA LEU A 677 -4.35 -51.91 -15.49
C LEU A 677 -2.97 -52.52 -15.36
N SER A 678 -2.66 -52.98 -14.15
CA SER A 678 -1.48 -53.79 -13.90
C SER A 678 -1.84 -55.20 -13.45
N LEU A 679 -1.24 -56.19 -14.09
CA LEU A 679 -1.33 -57.59 -13.68
C LEU A 679 0.05 -58.03 -13.18
N THR A 680 0.12 -58.43 -11.93
CA THR A 680 1.35 -58.91 -11.30
C THR A 680 1.28 -60.41 -11.08
N PHE A 681 2.25 -61.14 -11.62
CA PHE A 681 2.44 -62.57 -11.39
C PHE A 681 3.45 -62.74 -10.25
N ASP A 682 3.00 -63.21 -9.09
CA ASP A 682 3.78 -63.41 -7.85
C ASP A 682 4.10 -64.92 -7.70
N ASP A 683 5.38 -65.26 -7.56
CA ASP A 683 5.86 -66.65 -7.45
C ASP A 683 5.42 -67.38 -6.16
N ASN A 684 4.66 -66.71 -5.32
CA ASN A 684 4.08 -67.18 -4.08
C ASN A 684 5.13 -67.73 -3.10
N GLY A 685 6.22 -66.99 -2.94
CA GLY A 685 7.27 -67.31 -1.98
C GLY A 685 8.19 -68.46 -2.42
N ALA A 686 8.29 -68.69 -3.73
CA ALA A 686 9.29 -69.59 -4.31
C ALA A 686 10.70 -68.98 -4.32
N TYR A 687 10.79 -67.65 -4.17
CA TYR A 687 12.00 -66.84 -4.25
C TYR A 687 12.71 -66.97 -5.61
N ASP A 688 11.94 -67.09 -6.69
CA ASP A 688 12.45 -67.09 -8.06
C ASP A 688 12.86 -65.66 -8.45
N PRO A 689 14.13 -65.40 -8.79
CA PRO A 689 14.61 -64.06 -9.11
C PRO A 689 13.97 -63.47 -10.38
N ALA A 690 13.30 -64.27 -11.22
CA ALA A 690 12.56 -63.79 -12.38
C ALA A 690 11.17 -63.22 -12.03
N TYR A 691 10.77 -63.27 -10.76
CA TYR A 691 9.45 -62.88 -10.27
C TYR A 691 9.53 -61.93 -9.05
N PRO A 692 8.50 -61.07 -8.86
CA PRO A 692 7.26 -60.98 -9.63
C PRO A 692 7.43 -60.36 -11.03
N GLN A 693 6.63 -60.81 -12.00
CA GLN A 693 6.54 -60.17 -13.32
C GLN A 693 5.30 -59.28 -13.37
N LYS A 694 5.46 -58.03 -13.83
CA LYS A 694 4.37 -57.06 -13.93
C LYS A 694 4.10 -56.70 -15.39
N PHE A 695 2.85 -56.86 -15.82
CA PHE A 695 2.36 -56.46 -17.13
C PHE A 695 1.45 -55.23 -16.98
N LEU A 696 1.51 -54.31 -17.94
CA LEU A 696 0.73 -53.07 -17.95
C LEU A 696 -0.13 -53.01 -19.22
N GLN A 697 -1.38 -52.59 -19.07
CA GLN A 697 -2.33 -52.40 -20.15
C GLN A 697 -3.04 -51.06 -19.95
N ASP A 698 -3.03 -50.19 -20.97
CA ASP A 698 -3.82 -48.97 -20.95
C ASP A 698 -5.32 -49.31 -21.04
N LYS A 699 -6.12 -48.74 -20.14
CA LYS A 699 -7.58 -48.74 -20.18
C LYS A 699 -8.05 -47.63 -21.13
N THR A 700 -9.05 -47.94 -21.94
CA THR A 700 -9.79 -46.98 -22.76
C THR A 700 -11.23 -46.88 -22.26
N ALA A 701 -11.89 -45.75 -22.48
CA ALA A 701 -13.25 -45.51 -21.96
C ALA A 701 -14.30 -46.48 -22.55
N ASP A 702 -14.03 -47.06 -23.71
CA ASP A 702 -14.89 -48.00 -24.43
C ASP A 702 -14.67 -49.48 -24.05
N LYS A 703 -13.71 -49.78 -23.16
CA LYS A 703 -13.36 -51.17 -22.80
C LYS A 703 -13.00 -51.32 -21.32
N ASP A 704 -13.79 -52.15 -20.63
CA ASP A 704 -13.70 -52.31 -19.17
C ASP A 704 -12.82 -53.45 -18.66
N SER A 705 -12.44 -54.39 -19.53
CA SER A 705 -11.62 -55.55 -19.15
C SER A 705 -10.66 -55.96 -20.26
N TYR A 706 -9.52 -56.53 -19.87
CA TYR A 706 -8.47 -56.97 -20.79
C TYR A 706 -7.96 -58.35 -20.41
N THR A 707 -7.59 -59.14 -21.41
CA THR A 707 -6.81 -60.37 -21.21
C THR A 707 -5.32 -60.06 -21.27
N PHE A 708 -4.53 -60.85 -20.54
CA PHE A 708 -3.08 -60.71 -20.47
C PHE A 708 -2.40 -61.99 -20.91
N ALA A 709 -1.30 -61.86 -21.66
CA ALA A 709 -0.43 -63.00 -21.93
C ALA A 709 0.20 -63.50 -20.63
N LEU A 710 0.26 -64.82 -20.45
CA LEU A 710 0.98 -65.42 -19.32
C LEU A 710 2.51 -65.24 -19.47
N PRO A 711 3.27 -65.27 -18.36
CA PRO A 711 4.73 -65.30 -18.40
C PRO A 711 5.26 -66.39 -19.35
N LYS A 712 6.24 -66.03 -20.19
CA LYS A 712 6.80 -66.97 -21.19
C LYS A 712 7.51 -68.18 -20.56
N THR A 713 8.03 -68.01 -19.35
CA THR A 713 8.68 -69.05 -18.54
C THR A 713 7.86 -69.22 -17.28
N ALA A 714 7.57 -70.43 -16.82
CA ALA A 714 6.91 -70.65 -15.52
C ALA A 714 7.91 -70.41 -14.36
N PRO A 715 7.45 -69.97 -13.18
CA PRO A 715 8.32 -69.84 -12.00
C PRO A 715 8.81 -71.20 -11.53
N THR A 716 9.95 -71.23 -10.84
CA THR A 716 10.55 -72.45 -10.31
C THR A 716 10.60 -72.44 -8.77
N ARG A 717 10.23 -73.56 -8.15
CA ARG A 717 10.33 -73.77 -6.70
C ARG A 717 11.00 -75.10 -6.41
N LYS A 718 12.12 -75.09 -5.70
CA LYS A 718 12.90 -76.30 -5.40
C LYS A 718 12.05 -77.35 -4.67
N GLY A 719 11.85 -78.51 -5.29
CA GLY A 719 11.09 -79.64 -4.71
C GLY A 719 9.58 -79.63 -5.00
N TRP A 720 9.10 -78.68 -5.80
CA TRP A 720 7.69 -78.52 -6.15
C TRP A 720 7.55 -78.35 -7.67
N ALA A 721 6.42 -78.79 -8.23
CA ALA A 721 6.01 -78.52 -9.60
C ALA A 721 5.06 -77.32 -9.61
N PHE A 722 5.19 -76.45 -10.60
CA PHE A 722 4.24 -75.37 -10.84
C PHE A 722 2.90 -75.97 -11.31
N ASP A 723 1.81 -75.63 -10.61
CA ASP A 723 0.46 -76.17 -10.83
C ASP A 723 -0.48 -75.17 -11.54
N GLY A 724 -0.04 -73.92 -11.71
CA GLY A 724 -0.78 -72.86 -12.40
C GLY A 724 -0.81 -71.55 -11.62
N TRP A 725 -1.49 -70.56 -12.17
CA TRP A 725 -1.74 -69.26 -11.54
C TRP A 725 -3.14 -69.24 -10.91
N ASN A 726 -3.27 -68.63 -9.73
CA ASN A 726 -4.54 -68.51 -9.01
C ASN A 726 -4.76 -67.07 -8.53
N THR A 727 -6.01 -66.62 -8.43
CA THR A 727 -6.33 -65.26 -7.96
C THR A 727 -6.09 -65.06 -6.47
N GLU A 728 -6.00 -66.13 -5.68
CA GLU A 728 -5.71 -66.09 -4.24
C GLU A 728 -4.39 -66.79 -3.90
N ARG A 729 -3.75 -66.30 -2.84
CA ARG A 729 -2.42 -66.78 -2.43
C ARG A 729 -2.44 -68.24 -1.95
N ASP A 730 -3.50 -68.63 -1.25
CA ASP A 730 -3.68 -69.97 -0.69
C ASP A 730 -4.25 -71.00 -1.69
N GLY A 731 -4.54 -70.57 -2.92
CA GLY A 731 -5.11 -71.41 -3.97
C GLY A 731 -6.62 -71.61 -3.88
N SER A 732 -7.31 -70.93 -2.95
CA SER A 732 -8.77 -71.00 -2.81
C SER A 732 -9.54 -70.21 -3.88
N GLY A 733 -8.84 -69.34 -4.62
CA GLY A 733 -9.39 -68.52 -5.68
C GLY A 733 -9.57 -69.27 -7.00
N ASP A 734 -9.88 -68.51 -8.04
CA ASP A 734 -10.09 -69.04 -9.38
C ASP A 734 -8.77 -69.26 -10.13
N GLN A 735 -8.76 -70.23 -11.03
CA GLN A 735 -7.64 -70.45 -11.94
C GLN A 735 -7.49 -69.26 -12.89
N PHE A 736 -6.28 -68.70 -12.95
CA PHE A 736 -5.95 -67.60 -13.85
C PHE A 736 -5.29 -68.12 -15.13
N THR A 737 -5.84 -67.74 -16.28
CA THR A 737 -5.39 -68.15 -17.62
C THR A 737 -5.21 -66.94 -18.54
N ASP A 738 -4.65 -67.14 -19.73
CA ASP A 738 -4.55 -66.10 -20.77
C ASP A 738 -5.92 -65.62 -21.31
N LYS A 739 -7.01 -66.29 -20.95
CA LYS A 739 -8.39 -65.92 -21.27
C LYS A 739 -9.10 -65.20 -20.12
N THR A 740 -8.49 -65.15 -18.94
CA THR A 740 -9.10 -64.50 -17.78
C THR A 740 -9.10 -62.98 -18.00
N GLU A 741 -10.30 -62.40 -17.98
CA GLU A 741 -10.46 -60.96 -18.09
C GLU A 741 -10.13 -60.25 -16.77
N VAL A 742 -9.37 -59.17 -16.87
CA VAL A 742 -8.93 -58.34 -15.76
C VAL A 742 -9.51 -56.95 -15.95
N SER A 743 -10.36 -56.53 -15.00
CA SER A 743 -11.04 -55.23 -15.00
C SER A 743 -10.47 -54.23 -13.97
N ARG A 744 -9.60 -54.70 -13.07
CA ARG A 744 -8.85 -53.90 -12.10
C ARG A 744 -7.44 -54.43 -11.92
N SER A 745 -6.50 -53.58 -11.51
CA SER A 745 -5.13 -54.03 -11.21
C SER A 745 -5.15 -55.18 -10.20
N THR A 746 -4.54 -56.31 -10.56
CA THR A 746 -4.66 -57.58 -9.82
C THR A 746 -3.30 -58.23 -9.66
N THR A 747 -3.10 -58.96 -8.56
CA THR A 747 -1.97 -59.88 -8.38
C THR A 747 -2.48 -61.31 -8.40
N VAL A 748 -1.80 -62.18 -9.14
CA VAL A 748 -2.08 -63.61 -9.23
C VAL A 748 -0.87 -64.40 -8.74
N TYR A 749 -1.13 -65.53 -8.11
CA TYR A 749 -0.13 -66.27 -7.34
C TYR A 749 0.15 -67.63 -7.95
N ALA A 750 1.42 -68.00 -8.02
CA ALA A 750 1.84 -69.32 -8.43
C ALA A 750 1.35 -70.36 -7.41
N GLN A 751 0.69 -71.40 -7.88
CA GLN A 751 0.31 -72.56 -7.07
C GLN A 751 1.28 -73.70 -7.33
N TRP A 752 1.52 -74.48 -6.27
CA TRP A 752 2.61 -75.44 -6.24
C TRP A 752 2.09 -76.81 -5.84
N LYS A 753 2.32 -77.80 -6.69
CA LYS A 753 2.07 -79.19 -6.40
C LYS A 753 3.35 -79.85 -5.95
N TRP A 754 3.34 -80.45 -4.76
CA TRP A 754 4.51 -81.13 -4.24
C TRP A 754 4.86 -82.32 -5.14
N VAL A 755 6.16 -82.50 -5.43
CA VAL A 755 6.65 -83.59 -6.27
C VAL A 755 7.35 -84.62 -5.38
N PRO A 756 6.82 -85.85 -5.26
CA PRO A 756 7.48 -86.93 -4.55
C PRO A 756 8.86 -87.20 -5.14
N ARG A 757 9.86 -87.35 -4.27
CA ARG A 757 11.17 -87.86 -4.63
C ARG A 757 11.45 -89.10 -3.81
N ASP A 758 12.03 -90.09 -4.46
CA ASP A 758 12.57 -91.26 -3.78
C ASP A 758 13.93 -90.90 -3.18
N VAL A 759 14.05 -90.98 -1.86
CA VAL A 759 15.32 -90.88 -1.16
C VAL A 759 15.76 -92.31 -0.85
N THR A 760 16.83 -92.74 -1.52
CA THR A 760 17.47 -94.03 -1.27
C THR A 760 18.61 -93.83 -0.28
N VAL A 761 18.47 -94.41 0.92
CA VAL A 761 19.56 -94.56 1.87
C VAL A 761 20.21 -95.91 1.62
N THR A 762 21.49 -95.88 1.24
CA THR A 762 22.34 -97.07 1.08
C THR A 762 23.13 -97.29 2.36
N PHE A 763 23.13 -98.51 2.87
CA PHE A 763 23.88 -98.85 4.08
C PHE A 763 25.29 -99.32 3.66
N ASP A 764 26.30 -98.56 4.04
CA ASP A 764 27.71 -98.91 3.84
C ASP A 764 28.19 -99.76 5.04
N GLU A 765 28.66 -100.97 4.74
CA GLU A 765 29.17 -101.93 5.72
C GLU A 765 30.53 -101.52 6.31
N ASN A 766 31.19 -100.52 5.74
CA ASN A 766 32.48 -99.95 6.16
C ASN A 766 33.54 -101.02 6.47
N GLY A 767 33.59 -102.08 5.66
CA GLY A 767 34.57 -103.16 5.74
C GLY A 767 34.17 -104.39 6.58
N GLY A 768 32.94 -104.49 7.08
CA GLY A 768 32.43 -105.70 7.73
C GLY A 768 32.16 -106.85 6.75
N GLU A 769 32.30 -108.11 7.18
CA GLU A 769 32.06 -109.30 6.34
C GLU A 769 30.58 -109.71 6.22
N THR A 770 29.68 -109.07 6.98
CA THR A 770 28.24 -109.40 6.99
C THR A 770 27.49 -108.43 6.10
N LYS A 771 26.83 -108.95 5.05
CA LYS A 771 26.09 -108.10 4.11
C LYS A 771 24.92 -107.39 4.79
N ALA A 772 24.76 -106.09 4.53
CA ALA A 772 23.60 -105.32 4.95
C ALA A 772 22.36 -105.84 4.22
N ASP A 773 21.35 -106.31 4.98
CA ASP A 773 20.06 -106.75 4.44
C ASP A 773 18.91 -105.99 5.13
N PRO A 774 18.18 -105.12 4.41
CA PRO A 774 18.38 -104.76 3.01
C PRO A 774 19.59 -103.83 2.81
N ALA A 775 20.27 -103.96 1.66
CA ALA A 775 21.43 -103.11 1.31
C ALA A 775 21.07 -101.63 1.09
N SER A 776 19.79 -101.34 0.89
CA SER A 776 19.27 -99.98 0.82
C SER A 776 17.81 -99.94 1.21
N GLN A 777 17.37 -98.81 1.74
CA GLN A 777 15.96 -98.48 1.87
C GLN A 777 15.64 -97.25 1.03
N THR A 778 14.63 -97.39 0.17
CA THR A 778 14.07 -96.27 -0.58
C THR A 778 12.78 -95.85 0.09
N LYS A 779 12.70 -94.57 0.46
CA LYS A 779 11.45 -93.96 0.94
C LYS A 779 11.08 -92.83 0.01
N THR A 780 9.87 -92.87 -0.52
CA THR A 780 9.27 -91.72 -1.19
C THR A 780 9.03 -90.66 -0.11
N THR A 781 9.59 -89.46 -0.29
CA THR A 781 9.30 -88.31 0.58
C THR A 781 7.79 -88.08 0.64
N GLU A 782 7.25 -87.41 1.65
CA GLU A 782 5.85 -86.93 1.69
C GLU A 782 5.86 -85.40 1.92
N PRO A 783 4.78 -84.66 1.58
CA PRO A 783 4.70 -83.23 1.87
C PRO A 783 4.89 -83.00 3.37
N GLY A 784 5.86 -82.17 3.75
CA GLY A 784 6.18 -81.94 5.15
C GLY A 784 5.06 -81.24 5.91
N ALA A 785 4.30 -81.99 6.71
CA ALA A 785 3.77 -81.46 7.96
C ALA A 785 4.98 -81.22 8.88
N LEU A 786 5.14 -80.00 9.39
CA LEU A 786 6.07 -79.71 10.49
C LEU A 786 5.69 -80.60 11.67
N ALA A 787 6.44 -81.68 11.88
CA ALA A 787 6.37 -82.43 13.12
C ALA A 787 6.83 -81.50 14.25
N SER A 788 5.93 -81.13 15.14
CA SER A 788 6.26 -80.59 16.45
C SER A 788 7.06 -81.64 17.22
N THR A 789 8.37 -81.64 17.07
CA THR A 789 9.27 -82.44 17.90
C THR A 789 10.23 -81.48 18.56
N GLY A 790 9.78 -80.94 19.69
CA GLY A 790 10.68 -80.45 20.72
C GLY A 790 11.37 -81.65 21.39
N GLU A 791 12.31 -82.28 20.71
CA GLU A 791 13.37 -83.05 21.37
C GLU A 791 14.72 -82.58 20.84
N ARG A 792 15.37 -81.81 21.70
CA ARG A 792 16.63 -81.12 21.46
C ARG A 792 17.76 -82.08 21.80
N LEU A 793 18.51 -82.57 20.81
CA LEU A 793 19.78 -83.29 21.04
C LEU A 793 20.97 -82.35 20.80
N LEU A 794 21.37 -81.61 21.83
CA LEU A 794 22.71 -81.00 21.97
C LEU A 794 22.99 -80.80 23.48
N PRO A 795 24.25 -80.82 23.97
CA PRO A 795 25.38 -81.73 23.74
C PRO A 795 25.93 -82.29 25.08
N VAL A 796 26.62 -83.44 25.10
CA VAL A 796 27.36 -83.90 26.30
C VAL A 796 28.82 -83.42 26.23
N LEU A 797 29.16 -82.45 27.06
CA LEU A 797 30.41 -82.42 27.84
C LEU A 797 30.02 -81.99 29.26
N PRO A 798 30.56 -82.61 30.33
CA PRO A 798 30.01 -82.48 31.66
C PRO A 798 30.60 -81.26 32.38
N LEU A 799 29.76 -80.48 33.07
CA LEU A 799 29.84 -80.32 34.53
C LEU A 799 28.69 -79.46 35.09
N ALA A 800 28.01 -80.05 36.08
CA ALA A 800 27.56 -79.45 37.34
C ALA A 800 26.50 -78.33 37.39
N VAL A 801 25.32 -78.77 37.87
CA VAL A 801 24.56 -78.26 39.03
C VAL A 801 23.52 -77.13 38.81
N ALA A 802 22.26 -77.57 38.97
CA ALA A 802 21.08 -76.97 39.62
C ALA A 802 20.67 -75.53 39.25
N GLY A 803 19.41 -75.23 38.94
CA GLY A 803 18.17 -75.99 39.03
C GLY A 803 16.98 -75.01 39.01
N SER A 804 15.80 -75.50 38.60
CA SER A 804 14.46 -74.93 38.81
C SER A 804 14.17 -73.58 38.11
N ALA A 805 12.98 -73.24 37.60
CA ALA A 805 11.64 -73.81 37.60
C ALA A 805 10.70 -72.84 36.82
N LEU A 806 9.54 -73.34 36.33
CA LEU A 806 8.25 -72.64 36.13
C LEU A 806 8.16 -71.51 35.06
N THR A 807 7.07 -71.18 34.36
CA THR A 807 5.74 -71.74 34.01
C THR A 807 5.09 -70.73 33.03
N SER A 808 4.39 -71.26 32.03
CA SER A 808 3.15 -70.77 31.35
C SER A 808 2.68 -69.30 31.36
N LEU A 809 2.26 -68.91 30.13
CA LEU A 809 1.06 -68.15 29.71
C LEU A 809 0.94 -66.62 29.87
N GLY A 810 0.63 -65.96 28.74
CA GLY A 810 -0.46 -64.97 28.66
C GLY A 810 -0.10 -63.50 28.38
N LEU A 811 -0.39 -63.05 27.16
CA LEU A 811 -0.90 -61.73 26.73
C LEU A 811 -0.50 -60.45 27.52
N LEU A 812 0.11 -59.45 26.85
CA LEU A 812 -0.48 -58.12 26.55
C LEU A 812 0.55 -57.20 25.86
N LEU A 813 0.05 -56.25 25.06
CA LEU A 813 0.78 -55.10 24.52
C LEU A 813 1.39 -54.22 25.63
N GLU A 814 2.64 -53.74 25.44
CA GLU A 814 3.00 -52.31 25.51
C GLU A 814 4.51 -52.07 25.27
N TYR A 815 4.78 -51.08 24.43
CA TYR A 815 5.63 -49.91 24.69
C TYR A 815 6.95 -50.02 25.51
N ASN A 816 7.99 -49.45 24.90
CA ASN A 816 9.09 -48.66 25.48
C ASN A 816 10.42 -49.29 25.97
N ARG A 817 11.48 -48.82 25.30
CA ARG A 817 12.71 -48.17 25.83
C ARG A 817 13.38 -48.81 27.06
N LYS A 818 14.68 -49.10 26.88
CA LYS A 818 15.77 -48.37 27.57
C LYS A 818 17.15 -48.87 27.14
N LYS A 819 18.04 -47.94 26.79
CA LYS A 819 19.16 -47.68 27.70
C LYS A 819 19.74 -46.26 27.57
N ARG A 820 19.34 -45.48 28.58
CA ARG A 820 20.20 -44.86 29.60
C ARG A 820 21.07 -43.66 29.21
N ARG A 821 20.68 -42.54 29.81
CA ARG A 821 21.23 -41.95 31.06
C ARG A 821 21.80 -40.54 30.87
N ASN A 822 21.13 -39.64 31.58
CA ASN A 822 21.68 -38.70 32.54
C ASN A 822 22.37 -37.41 32.06
N ASP A 823 21.68 -36.33 32.43
CA ASP A 823 22.16 -35.17 33.20
C ASP A 823 22.12 -33.82 32.47
N LYS A 824 21.25 -32.96 33.06
CA LYS A 824 20.98 -31.53 32.90
C LYS A 824 20.00 -31.09 31.81
#